data_AF-A0A316L0I9-F1
#
_entry.id   AF-A0A316L0I9-F1
#
_cell.length_a   1.000
_cell.length_b   1.000
_cell.length_c   1.000
_cell.angle_alpha   90.00
_cell.angle_beta   90.00
_cell.angle_gamma   90.00
#
_symmetry.space_group_name_H-M   'P 1'
#
loop_
_entity.id
_entity.type
_entity.pdbx_description
1 polymer ?
#
loop_
_entity_poly.entity_id
_entity_poly.type
_entity_poly.pdbx_seq_one_letter_code
_entity_poly.pdbx_strand_id
1 'polypeptide(L)'
;MKKLLFLLLFYPILSVGSDRKIPSKIKDVTVYLSGAQVYRKAQCTLAEGTNELVFSGLSSKIEESSIQISGLQAVSILSMSYDLNYLEKSESNPQVKKWEDKIIHIHHEIAMLKNLIAGLEEEEKVITTNRMVSTDNQALDLNKVKEISTYYRERITNIKNEIFRTNLNINEFNLEVNALRKQLAEANNAPEEEQGELTITFDAPIATNLDLSISYLVRDAGWIPNYDIKSKKLNDPIDLSYKAHVYQKTGKNWDNVNVTLSTGNPNVNVNKPNLGTKYLNFVSRYAKRQKTSTKKKGYVYNPTVRKVIGTIVDESGSPLPGANIVVKGTNNGTQTDFDGNFSLDVISGRELVISYIGQKTQELPIYSSVINAQLEEDAATLDEVVVTGYGIKREKSTLGYAVSEIEPENLLQGKAAGVHITGASGASTNIRIRGNSSFQRAQPPLYIVDGVPLEGFGEGDLDENEIQSMEVLKGAEASALYGNRGANGIVVITTKKSSIQDGLTNTKFVIKKPYSIISDGDITAIEINTFKVSAEYEYFAAPLINENVFLTATLKDWEKYQLLPGEANVYFEGGYAGKTNLDPFTVKKEMTLSLGIDPGITVSRKQQRNFKSKSFTGSNRVLNRTYDLEVKNNKSSAIDLKLMDRIPISQNKEIKVDDVEPQAADYNKKTGLLSWSLKLNSKESTKESFSFQVKYPRGRYISL
;
A
#
# COMPACT_ATOMS: atom_id res chain seq x y z
N MET A 1 11.27 -51.04 -81.30
CA MET A 1 12.19 -50.78 -80.17
C MET A 1 11.61 -49.65 -79.35
N LYS A 2 11.38 -49.89 -78.06
CA LYS A 2 10.82 -48.97 -77.07
C LYS A 2 11.81 -47.86 -76.74
N LYS A 3 11.33 -46.63 -76.54
CA LYS A 3 11.68 -45.77 -75.39
C LYS A 3 10.72 -44.60 -75.32
N LEU A 4 9.79 -44.71 -74.37
CA LEU A 4 8.81 -43.70 -73.96
C LEU A 4 9.53 -42.71 -73.02
N LEU A 5 9.41 -41.42 -73.32
CA LEU A 5 9.92 -40.31 -72.53
C LEU A 5 9.04 -40.17 -71.27
N PHE A 6 9.60 -40.35 -70.07
CA PHE A 6 8.90 -40.08 -68.81
C PHE A 6 9.41 -38.76 -68.23
N LEU A 7 8.54 -37.76 -68.25
CA LEU A 7 8.75 -36.42 -67.71
C LEU A 7 8.40 -36.46 -66.21
N LEU A 8 9.40 -36.42 -65.33
CA LEU A 8 9.24 -36.38 -63.88
C LEU A 8 9.08 -34.91 -63.46
N LEU A 9 7.84 -34.48 -63.29
CA LEU A 9 7.47 -33.22 -62.65
C LEU A 9 7.75 -33.34 -61.14
N PHE A 10 8.85 -32.75 -60.69
CA PHE A 10 9.08 -32.45 -59.28
C PHE A 10 8.17 -31.27 -58.90
N TYR A 11 7.05 -31.56 -58.25
CA TYR A 11 6.26 -30.55 -57.54
C TYR A 11 6.92 -30.33 -56.17
N PRO A 12 7.43 -29.14 -55.85
CA PRO A 12 7.77 -28.84 -54.46
C PRO A 12 6.46 -28.79 -53.68
N ILE A 13 6.30 -29.70 -52.72
CA ILE A 13 5.28 -29.55 -51.69
C ILE A 13 5.73 -28.36 -50.84
N LEU A 14 5.25 -27.17 -51.17
CA LEU A 14 5.21 -26.04 -50.25
C LEU A 14 4.33 -26.50 -49.07
N SER A 15 4.95 -26.89 -47.96
CA SER A 15 4.23 -26.91 -46.69
C SER A 15 3.93 -25.46 -46.36
N VAL A 16 2.69 -25.04 -46.66
CA VAL A 16 2.12 -23.85 -46.06
C VAL A 16 2.06 -24.14 -44.56
N GLY A 17 3.05 -23.65 -43.82
CA GLY A 17 3.02 -23.61 -42.37
C GLY A 17 1.80 -22.79 -41.99
N SER A 18 0.71 -23.46 -41.61
CA SER A 18 -0.38 -22.77 -40.93
C SER A 18 0.19 -22.30 -39.60
N ASP A 19 0.33 -21.00 -39.38
CA ASP A 19 0.65 -20.42 -38.07
C ASP A 19 -0.40 -20.90 -37.06
N ARG A 20 -0.13 -22.02 -36.39
CA ARG A 20 -1.02 -22.57 -35.36
C ARG A 20 -0.78 -21.76 -34.10
N LYS A 21 -1.56 -20.68 -33.95
CA LYS A 21 -1.63 -19.91 -32.70
C LYS A 21 -2.22 -20.79 -31.60
N ILE A 22 -1.41 -21.10 -30.59
CA ILE A 22 -1.82 -21.88 -29.43
C ILE A 22 -2.08 -20.92 -28.26
N PRO A 23 -3.31 -20.85 -27.75
CA PRO A 23 -3.60 -20.02 -26.59
C PRO A 23 -2.93 -20.61 -25.35
N SER A 24 -2.29 -19.76 -24.57
CA SER A 24 -1.75 -20.11 -23.25
C SER A 24 -2.57 -19.40 -22.15
N LYS A 25 -2.71 -19.99 -20.97
CA LYS A 25 -3.44 -19.38 -19.84
C LYS A 25 -2.53 -19.18 -18.64
N ILE A 26 -2.64 -18.02 -18.00
CA ILE A 26 -1.97 -17.76 -16.72
C ILE A 26 -2.62 -18.62 -15.63
N LYS A 27 -1.80 -19.30 -14.84
CA LYS A 27 -2.28 -20.14 -13.72
C LYS A 27 -1.70 -19.71 -12.40
N ASP A 28 -0.43 -19.35 -12.39
CA ASP A 28 0.29 -18.97 -11.19
C ASP A 28 1.07 -17.69 -11.46
N VAL A 29 1.11 -16.81 -10.46
CA VAL A 29 1.93 -15.60 -10.51
C VAL A 29 2.72 -15.50 -9.21
N THR A 30 4.02 -15.24 -9.33
CA THR A 30 4.85 -14.83 -8.19
C THR A 30 5.11 -13.34 -8.30
N VAL A 31 4.49 -12.55 -7.44
CA VAL A 31 4.66 -11.09 -7.43
C VAL A 31 5.82 -10.74 -6.51
N TYR A 32 6.79 -9.99 -7.02
CA TYR A 32 7.92 -9.50 -6.24
C TYR A 32 7.67 -8.06 -5.76
N LEU A 33 8.52 -7.54 -4.87
CA LEU A 33 8.41 -6.12 -4.45
C LEU A 33 8.62 -5.15 -5.63
N SER A 34 9.25 -5.63 -6.71
CA SER A 34 9.32 -4.96 -8.00
C SER A 34 9.40 -6.02 -9.11
N GLY A 35 8.39 -6.06 -9.97
CA GLY A 35 8.20 -7.06 -11.01
C GLY A 35 7.33 -8.24 -10.58
N ALA A 36 7.00 -9.12 -11.51
CA ALA A 36 6.34 -10.40 -11.24
C ALA A 36 6.88 -11.48 -12.18
N GLN A 37 6.80 -12.74 -11.75
CA GLN A 37 6.96 -13.90 -12.61
C GLN A 37 5.59 -14.48 -12.93
N VAL A 38 5.29 -14.64 -14.20
CA VAL A 38 4.03 -15.18 -14.70
C VAL A 38 4.28 -16.60 -15.17
N TYR A 39 3.44 -17.54 -14.73
CA TYR A 39 3.46 -18.93 -15.17
C TYR A 39 2.20 -19.23 -15.99
N ARG A 40 2.41 -19.76 -17.18
CA ARG A 40 1.34 -20.10 -18.12
C ARG A 40 1.40 -21.57 -18.46
N LYS A 41 0.23 -22.15 -18.71
CA LYS A 41 0.09 -23.49 -19.25
C LYS A 41 -0.44 -23.44 -20.67
N ALA A 42 0.11 -24.29 -21.52
CA ALA A 42 -0.33 -24.49 -22.89
C ALA A 42 -0.21 -25.98 -23.23
N GLN A 43 -1.25 -26.53 -23.85
CA GLN A 43 -1.22 -27.90 -24.36
C GLN A 43 -1.02 -27.86 -25.86
N CYS A 44 -0.08 -28.66 -26.35
CA CYS A 44 0.20 -28.75 -27.78
C CYS A 44 0.51 -30.19 -28.21
N THR A 45 0.27 -30.46 -29.49
CA THR A 45 0.60 -31.73 -30.13
C THR A 45 1.64 -31.46 -31.20
N LEU A 46 2.75 -32.18 -31.15
CA LEU A 46 3.84 -32.11 -32.11
C LEU A 46 3.83 -33.35 -32.99
N ALA A 47 4.03 -33.17 -34.30
CA ALA A 47 4.35 -34.26 -35.20
C ALA A 47 5.82 -34.66 -35.03
N GLU A 48 6.21 -35.84 -35.53
CA GLU A 48 7.63 -36.20 -35.63
C GLU A 48 8.38 -35.21 -36.54
N GLY A 49 9.57 -34.78 -36.12
CA GLY A 49 10.42 -33.80 -36.79
C GLY A 49 10.23 -32.36 -36.30
N THR A 50 10.48 -31.41 -37.19
CA THR A 50 10.47 -29.97 -36.86
C THR A 50 9.05 -29.40 -36.84
N ASN A 51 8.69 -28.72 -35.76
CA ASN A 51 7.39 -28.09 -35.58
C ASN A 51 7.57 -26.64 -35.13
N GLU A 52 6.95 -25.69 -35.83
CA GLU A 52 6.93 -24.28 -35.43
C GLU A 52 5.56 -23.93 -34.85
N LEU A 53 5.55 -23.36 -33.64
CA LEU A 53 4.35 -23.02 -32.90
C LEU A 53 4.42 -21.59 -32.37
N VAL A 54 3.29 -20.88 -32.46
CA VAL A 54 3.17 -19.49 -31.97
C VAL A 54 2.26 -19.49 -30.74
N PHE A 55 2.78 -19.10 -29.59
CA PHE A 55 1.99 -18.91 -28.37
C PHE A 55 1.56 -17.45 -28.29
N SER A 56 0.25 -17.20 -28.28
CA SER A 56 -0.32 -15.85 -28.25
C SER A 56 -0.87 -15.47 -26.87
N GLY A 57 -1.16 -14.18 -26.70
CA GLY A 57 -1.76 -13.62 -25.49
C GLY A 57 -0.77 -13.45 -24.33
N LEU A 58 0.53 -13.39 -24.61
CA LEU A 58 1.55 -13.07 -23.62
C LEU A 58 1.52 -11.58 -23.28
N SER A 59 2.09 -11.23 -22.13
CA SER A 59 2.29 -9.84 -21.71
C SER A 59 3.15 -9.09 -22.73
N SER A 60 2.91 -7.78 -22.93
CA SER A 60 3.79 -6.91 -23.73
C SER A 60 4.99 -6.37 -22.95
N LYS A 61 5.10 -6.68 -21.66
CA LYS A 61 6.13 -6.16 -20.73
C LYS A 61 7.09 -7.25 -20.26
N ILE A 62 7.31 -8.26 -21.10
CA ILE A 62 8.18 -9.40 -20.78
C ILE A 62 9.65 -8.98 -20.79
N GLU A 63 10.42 -9.49 -19.84
CA GLU A 63 11.88 -9.50 -19.95
C GLU A 63 12.30 -10.72 -20.78
N GLU A 64 12.59 -10.54 -22.06
CA GLU A 64 12.82 -11.65 -23.02
C GLU A 64 13.86 -12.67 -22.54
N SER A 65 14.95 -12.21 -21.91
CA SER A 65 16.00 -13.08 -21.36
C SER A 65 15.55 -13.96 -20.18
N SER A 66 14.36 -13.74 -19.65
CA SER A 66 13.80 -14.49 -18.53
C SER A 66 12.85 -15.61 -18.96
N ILE A 67 12.54 -15.74 -20.25
CA ILE A 67 11.61 -16.75 -20.75
C ILE A 67 12.20 -18.14 -20.51
N GLN A 68 11.42 -18.99 -19.85
CA GLN A 68 11.77 -20.37 -19.54
C GLN A 68 10.62 -21.30 -19.96
N ILE A 69 10.97 -22.43 -20.58
CA ILE A 69 10.03 -23.45 -21.02
C ILE A 69 10.33 -24.74 -20.27
N SER A 70 9.29 -25.35 -19.72
CA SER A 70 9.34 -26.64 -19.02
C SER A 70 8.25 -27.58 -19.56
N GLY A 71 8.39 -28.88 -19.31
CA GLY A 71 7.45 -29.90 -19.80
C GLY A 71 7.80 -30.47 -21.18
N LEU A 72 9.04 -30.31 -21.64
CA LEU A 72 9.50 -30.71 -22.98
C LEU A 72 9.63 -32.23 -23.18
N GLN A 73 9.70 -33.03 -22.10
CA GLN A 73 9.97 -34.47 -22.19
C GLN A 73 11.24 -34.76 -23.04
N ALA A 74 11.12 -35.50 -24.15
CA ALA A 74 12.23 -35.81 -25.07
C ALA A 74 12.37 -34.82 -26.24
N VAL A 75 11.55 -33.75 -26.28
CA VAL A 75 11.54 -32.75 -27.35
C VAL A 75 12.60 -31.67 -27.08
N SER A 76 13.30 -31.25 -28.13
CA SER A 76 14.31 -30.18 -28.04
C SER A 76 13.78 -28.87 -28.62
N ILE A 77 14.26 -27.72 -28.10
CA ILE A 77 13.98 -26.39 -28.66
C ILE A 77 15.14 -26.03 -29.60
N LEU A 78 14.83 -25.76 -30.86
CA LEU A 78 15.80 -25.30 -31.87
C LEU A 78 15.96 -23.78 -31.85
N SER A 79 14.86 -23.05 -31.70
CA SER A 79 14.85 -21.58 -31.66
C SER A 79 13.64 -21.05 -30.89
N MET A 80 13.76 -19.80 -30.45
CA MET A 80 12.72 -19.06 -29.74
C MET A 80 12.83 -17.57 -30.10
N SER A 81 11.73 -16.95 -30.49
CA SER A 81 11.63 -15.50 -30.70
C SER A 81 10.38 -14.95 -30.03
N TYR A 82 10.52 -13.76 -29.46
CA TYR A 82 9.40 -13.01 -28.89
C TYR A 82 9.19 -11.75 -29.70
N ASP A 83 7.94 -11.54 -30.12
CA ASP A 83 7.55 -10.41 -30.96
C ASP A 83 6.30 -9.74 -30.37
N LEU A 84 6.21 -8.42 -30.54
CA LEU A 84 5.04 -7.64 -30.13
C LEU A 84 4.11 -7.48 -31.33
N ASN A 85 2.90 -7.99 -31.20
CA ASN A 85 1.87 -7.84 -32.21
C ASN A 85 1.10 -6.54 -31.95
N TYR A 86 1.36 -5.55 -32.80
CA TYR A 86 0.64 -4.30 -32.87
C TYR A 86 -0.24 -4.37 -34.13
N LEU A 87 -1.57 -4.38 -33.98
CA LEU A 87 -2.64 -4.28 -35.01
C LEU A 87 -3.48 -5.54 -35.25
N GLU A 88 -4.71 -5.51 -34.72
CA GLU A 88 -5.92 -5.28 -35.54
C GLU A 88 -6.98 -4.63 -34.64
N LYS A 89 -7.64 -3.60 -35.16
CA LYS A 89 -8.79 -2.90 -34.54
C LYS A 89 -9.74 -3.97 -33.99
N SER A 90 -10.07 -3.95 -32.70
CA SER A 90 -11.01 -4.90 -32.09
C SER A 90 -12.42 -4.73 -32.68
N GLU A 91 -12.65 -5.23 -33.90
CA GLU A 91 -13.95 -5.44 -34.52
C GLU A 91 -14.62 -6.66 -33.90
N SER A 92 -14.95 -6.62 -32.60
CA SER A 92 -16.09 -7.37 -32.04
C SER A 92 -16.19 -7.19 -30.53
N ASN A 93 -16.40 -5.97 -30.03
CA ASN A 93 -17.07 -5.85 -28.73
C ASN A 93 -18.59 -5.77 -29.00
N PRO A 94 -19.39 -6.81 -28.69
CA PRO A 94 -20.83 -6.79 -28.91
C PRO A 94 -21.54 -5.65 -28.18
N GLN A 95 -20.94 -5.09 -27.12
CA GLN A 95 -21.46 -3.93 -26.41
C GLN A 95 -21.19 -2.60 -27.14
N VAL A 96 -20.04 -2.45 -27.80
CA VAL A 96 -19.72 -1.25 -28.60
C VAL A 96 -20.72 -1.11 -29.75
N LYS A 97 -20.97 -2.21 -30.48
CA LYS A 97 -21.98 -2.22 -31.54
C LYS A 97 -23.38 -1.90 -31.03
N LYS A 98 -23.77 -2.43 -29.86
CA LYS A 98 -25.07 -2.10 -29.23
C LYS A 98 -25.18 -0.62 -28.88
N TRP A 99 -24.12 0.01 -28.38
CA TRP A 99 -24.13 1.43 -28.07
C TRP A 99 -24.16 2.29 -29.33
N GLU A 100 -23.44 1.91 -30.38
CA GLU A 100 -23.49 2.57 -31.69
C GLU A 100 -24.90 2.49 -32.30
N ASP A 101 -25.49 1.31 -32.35
CA ASP A 101 -26.85 1.09 -32.84
C ASP A 101 -27.87 1.91 -32.04
N LYS A 102 -27.69 1.99 -30.71
CA LYS A 102 -28.55 2.79 -29.83
C LYS A 102 -28.39 4.29 -30.07
N ILE A 103 -27.17 4.79 -30.28
CA ILE A 103 -26.91 6.18 -30.66
C ILE A 103 -27.64 6.50 -31.97
N ILE A 104 -27.53 5.65 -32.98
CA ILE A 104 -28.22 5.84 -34.28
C ILE A 104 -29.73 5.91 -34.08
N HIS A 105 -30.31 4.98 -33.32
CA HIS A 105 -31.74 4.98 -33.03
C HIS A 105 -32.20 6.27 -32.34
N ILE A 106 -31.48 6.74 -31.32
CA ILE A 106 -31.81 7.99 -30.63
C ILE A 106 -31.73 9.20 -31.57
N HIS A 107 -30.77 9.23 -32.50
CA HIS A 107 -30.70 10.31 -33.49
C HIS A 107 -31.91 10.32 -34.43
N HIS A 108 -32.43 9.15 -34.81
CA HIS A 108 -33.68 9.07 -35.58
C HIS A 108 -34.88 9.62 -34.80
N GLU A 109 -35.00 9.29 -33.51
CA GLU A 109 -36.06 9.83 -32.65
C GLU A 109 -35.97 11.36 -32.50
N ILE A 110 -34.77 11.90 -32.28
CA ILE A 110 -34.54 13.35 -32.26
C ILE A 110 -34.97 13.99 -33.59
N ALA A 111 -34.66 13.36 -34.73
CA ALA A 111 -35.06 13.88 -36.04
C ALA A 111 -36.59 13.92 -36.21
N MET A 112 -37.31 12.87 -35.74
CA MET A 112 -38.78 12.85 -35.76
C MET A 112 -39.39 13.95 -34.87
N LEU A 113 -38.85 14.15 -33.67
CA LEU A 113 -39.28 15.22 -32.77
C LEU A 113 -39.02 16.62 -33.36
N LYS A 114 -37.90 16.81 -34.07
CA LYS A 114 -37.63 18.06 -34.81
C LYS A 114 -38.63 18.31 -35.94
N ASN A 115 -39.03 17.27 -36.66
CA ASN A 115 -40.09 17.37 -37.68
C ASN A 115 -41.43 17.79 -37.06
N LEU A 116 -41.77 17.26 -35.88
CA LEU A 116 -42.97 17.65 -35.14
C LEU A 116 -42.93 19.14 -34.75
N ILE A 117 -41.81 19.61 -34.20
CA ILE A 117 -41.63 21.03 -33.87
C ILE A 117 -41.82 21.91 -35.12
N ALA A 118 -41.19 21.55 -36.24
CA ALA A 118 -41.32 22.32 -37.47
C ALA A 118 -42.78 22.39 -37.97
N GLY A 119 -43.55 21.30 -37.84
CA GLY A 119 -44.97 21.29 -38.17
C GLY A 119 -45.81 22.20 -37.26
N LEU A 120 -45.53 22.16 -35.95
CA LEU A 120 -46.18 23.01 -34.95
C LEU A 120 -45.86 24.50 -35.13
N GLU A 121 -44.63 24.83 -35.51
CA GLU A 121 -44.19 26.20 -35.83
C GLU A 121 -44.88 26.74 -37.08
N GLU A 122 -45.02 25.92 -38.13
CA GLU A 122 -45.75 26.33 -39.34
C GLU A 122 -47.26 26.50 -39.05
N GLU A 123 -47.84 25.67 -38.17
CA GLU A 123 -49.21 25.86 -37.70
C GLU A 123 -49.37 27.19 -36.95
N GLU A 124 -48.49 27.50 -36.01
CA GLU A 124 -48.47 28.79 -35.31
C GLU A 124 -48.37 29.97 -36.30
N LYS A 125 -47.54 29.83 -37.34
CA LYS A 125 -47.38 30.84 -38.39
C LYS A 125 -48.66 31.04 -39.22
N VAL A 126 -49.35 29.96 -39.60
CA VAL A 126 -50.65 30.06 -40.28
C VAL A 126 -51.68 30.77 -39.40
N ILE A 127 -51.74 30.39 -38.12
CA ILE A 127 -52.64 30.97 -37.12
C ILE A 127 -52.36 32.47 -36.93
N THR A 128 -51.09 32.87 -36.85
CA THR A 128 -50.70 34.28 -36.66
C THR A 128 -50.87 35.12 -37.92
N THR A 129 -50.67 34.54 -39.11
CA THR A 129 -50.88 35.24 -40.40
C THR A 129 -52.38 35.50 -40.66
N ASN A 130 -53.25 34.56 -40.29
CA ASN A 130 -54.71 34.70 -40.42
C ASN A 130 -55.35 35.61 -39.34
N ARG A 131 -54.54 36.25 -38.49
CA ARG A 131 -55.00 37.19 -37.47
C ARG A 131 -55.52 38.52 -38.06
N MET A 132 -55.21 38.81 -39.33
CA MET A 132 -55.82 39.91 -40.09
C MET A 132 -57.21 39.52 -40.61
N VAL A 133 -58.22 39.53 -39.75
CA VAL A 133 -59.61 39.60 -40.19
C VAL A 133 -59.97 41.08 -40.36
N SER A 134 -59.63 41.64 -41.52
CA SER A 134 -60.23 42.88 -42.00
C SER A 134 -60.71 42.64 -43.42
N THR A 135 -61.91 42.07 -43.55
CA THR A 135 -62.69 42.19 -44.77
C THR A 135 -63.38 43.54 -44.76
N ASP A 136 -63.22 44.28 -45.85
CA ASP A 136 -63.74 45.63 -46.08
C ASP A 136 -65.10 45.91 -45.40
N ASN A 137 -65.10 46.91 -44.52
CA ASN A 137 -66.26 47.65 -44.02
C ASN A 137 -67.35 46.92 -43.20
N GLN A 138 -67.01 45.89 -42.41
CA GLN A 138 -67.85 45.48 -41.27
C GLN A 138 -67.07 45.54 -39.95
N ALA A 139 -67.56 46.35 -39.00
CA ALA A 139 -67.05 46.36 -37.63
C ALA A 139 -67.27 44.97 -37.00
N LEU A 140 -66.18 44.33 -36.54
CA LEU A 140 -66.24 43.04 -35.88
C LEU A 140 -67.04 43.13 -34.59
N ASP A 141 -68.06 42.29 -34.45
CA ASP A 141 -68.82 42.11 -33.20
C ASP A 141 -67.88 41.73 -32.04
N LEU A 142 -67.98 42.45 -30.93
CA LEU A 142 -67.15 42.26 -29.73
C LEU A 142 -67.19 40.82 -29.21
N ASN A 143 -68.32 40.12 -29.36
CA ASN A 143 -68.44 38.73 -28.96
C ASN A 143 -67.58 37.80 -29.85
N LYS A 144 -67.59 38.00 -31.16
CA LYS A 144 -66.73 37.26 -32.10
C LYS A 144 -65.24 37.51 -31.85
N VAL A 145 -64.87 38.75 -31.52
CA VAL A 145 -63.48 39.09 -31.15
C VAL A 145 -63.03 38.35 -29.89
N LYS A 146 -63.91 38.23 -28.88
CA LYS A 146 -63.62 37.46 -27.66
C LYS A 146 -63.47 35.96 -27.93
N GLU A 147 -64.32 35.38 -28.77
CA GLU A 147 -64.24 33.97 -29.17
C GLU A 147 -62.95 33.67 -29.94
N ILE A 148 -62.64 34.48 -30.96
CA ILE A 148 -61.41 34.37 -31.76
C ILE A 148 -60.17 34.55 -30.87
N SER A 149 -60.17 35.55 -29.99
CA SER A 149 -59.08 35.79 -29.03
C SER A 149 -58.89 34.62 -28.06
N THR A 150 -59.98 33.98 -27.63
CA THR A 150 -59.94 32.80 -26.75
C THR A 150 -59.38 31.59 -27.48
N TYR A 151 -59.86 31.31 -28.69
CA TYR A 151 -59.33 30.25 -29.54
C TYR A 151 -57.82 30.42 -29.80
N TYR A 152 -57.39 31.63 -30.20
CA TYR A 152 -55.97 31.92 -30.42
C TYR A 152 -55.15 31.71 -29.14
N ARG A 153 -55.62 32.23 -28.02
CA ARG A 153 -54.94 32.08 -26.72
C ARG A 153 -54.78 30.60 -26.37
N GLU A 154 -55.82 29.80 -26.50
CA GLU A 154 -55.79 28.37 -26.17
C GLU A 154 -54.91 27.56 -27.13
N ARG A 155 -55.08 27.73 -28.45
CA ARG A 155 -54.33 26.93 -29.44
C ARG A 155 -52.84 27.29 -29.47
N ILE A 156 -52.49 28.58 -29.44
CA ILE A 156 -51.08 29.01 -29.37
C ILE A 156 -50.43 28.52 -28.08
N THR A 157 -51.14 28.61 -26.94
CA THR A 157 -50.61 28.08 -25.66
C THR A 157 -50.36 26.57 -25.75
N ASN A 158 -51.28 25.81 -26.36
CA ASN A 158 -51.10 24.37 -26.55
C ASN A 158 -49.92 24.05 -27.47
N ILE A 159 -49.80 24.73 -28.61
CA ILE A 159 -48.66 24.58 -29.54
C ILE A 159 -47.33 24.86 -28.82
N LYS A 160 -47.24 25.98 -28.09
CA LYS A 160 -46.02 26.33 -27.32
C LYS A 160 -45.69 25.29 -26.25
N ASN A 161 -46.70 24.78 -25.55
CA ASN A 161 -46.52 23.74 -24.54
C ASN A 161 -46.03 22.41 -25.16
N GLU A 162 -46.54 22.02 -26.33
CA GLU A 162 -46.09 20.83 -27.05
C GLU A 162 -44.66 21.00 -27.58
N ILE A 163 -44.32 22.15 -28.17
CA ILE A 163 -42.95 22.47 -28.58
C ILE A 163 -42.01 22.41 -27.36
N PHE A 164 -42.41 22.96 -26.22
CA PHE A 164 -41.60 22.93 -25.00
C PHE A 164 -41.35 21.49 -24.50
N ARG A 165 -42.40 20.67 -24.40
CA ARG A 165 -42.28 19.25 -24.01
C ARG A 165 -41.42 18.45 -24.99
N THR A 166 -41.58 18.71 -26.29
CA THR A 166 -40.79 18.05 -27.34
C THR A 166 -39.31 18.41 -27.23
N ASN A 167 -38.99 19.67 -26.93
CA ASN A 167 -37.61 20.11 -26.68
C ASN A 167 -37.00 19.49 -25.41
N LEU A 168 -37.79 19.27 -24.35
CA LEU A 168 -37.33 18.54 -23.17
C LEU A 168 -36.91 17.10 -23.53
N ASN A 169 -37.73 16.39 -24.31
CA ASN A 169 -37.40 15.03 -24.76
C ASN A 169 -36.12 15.01 -25.63
N ILE A 170 -35.94 15.98 -26.54
CA ILE A 170 -34.71 16.11 -27.34
C ILE A 170 -33.49 16.31 -26.43
N ASN A 171 -33.61 17.11 -25.37
CA ASN A 171 -32.51 17.34 -24.43
C ASN A 171 -32.16 16.08 -23.64
N GLU A 172 -33.15 15.31 -23.18
CA GLU A 172 -32.94 14.03 -22.51
C GLU A 172 -32.20 13.04 -23.41
N PHE A 173 -32.63 12.91 -24.67
CA PHE A 173 -31.95 12.08 -25.66
C PHE A 173 -30.51 12.54 -25.95
N ASN A 174 -30.25 13.84 -26.00
CA ASN A 174 -28.89 14.36 -26.16
C ASN A 174 -27.98 14.02 -24.96
N LEU A 175 -28.52 14.07 -23.73
CA LEU A 175 -27.78 13.65 -22.53
C LEU A 175 -27.44 12.16 -22.59
N GLU A 176 -28.38 11.32 -23.03
CA GLU A 176 -28.15 9.88 -23.21
C GLU A 176 -27.08 9.59 -24.28
N VAL A 177 -27.14 10.27 -25.44
CA VAL A 177 -26.10 10.18 -26.48
C VAL A 177 -24.73 10.57 -25.94
N ASN A 178 -24.64 11.62 -25.12
CA ASN A 178 -23.38 12.05 -24.52
C ASN A 178 -22.85 11.03 -23.50
N ALA A 179 -23.72 10.40 -22.71
CA ALA A 179 -23.33 9.33 -21.79
C ALA A 179 -22.82 8.09 -22.56
N LEU A 180 -23.53 7.67 -23.61
CA LEU A 180 -23.11 6.56 -24.48
C LEU A 180 -21.78 6.86 -25.19
N ARG A 181 -21.57 8.10 -25.65
CA ARG A 181 -20.29 8.51 -26.26
C ARG A 181 -19.12 8.50 -25.27
N LYS A 182 -19.35 8.85 -24.00
CA LYS A 182 -18.34 8.72 -22.95
C LYS A 182 -17.98 7.25 -22.71
N GLN A 183 -18.98 6.37 -22.61
CA GLN A 183 -18.77 4.92 -22.50
C GLN A 183 -18.02 4.35 -23.71
N LEU A 184 -18.34 4.83 -24.92
CA LEU A 184 -17.67 4.46 -26.16
C LEU A 184 -16.21 4.98 -26.18
N ALA A 185 -15.97 6.21 -25.71
CA ALA A 185 -14.63 6.75 -25.57
C ALA A 185 -13.81 6.03 -24.49
N GLU A 186 -14.42 5.61 -23.38
CA GLU A 186 -13.78 4.77 -22.35
C GLU A 186 -13.43 3.38 -22.90
N ALA A 187 -14.34 2.78 -23.68
CA ALA A 187 -14.10 1.50 -24.34
C ALA A 187 -13.04 1.58 -25.45
N ASN A 188 -12.97 2.71 -26.18
CA ASN A 188 -11.99 2.94 -27.26
C ASN A 188 -10.66 3.51 -26.76
N ASN A 189 -10.61 4.12 -25.58
CA ASN A 189 -9.37 4.51 -24.89
C ASN A 189 -8.79 3.35 -24.05
N ALA A 190 -9.38 2.16 -24.10
CA ALA A 190 -8.65 0.96 -23.73
C ALA A 190 -7.37 0.93 -24.58
N PRO A 191 -6.16 0.88 -23.98
CA PRO A 191 -4.95 0.75 -24.75
C PRO A 191 -5.13 -0.42 -25.72
N GLU A 192 -4.75 -0.24 -26.99
CA GLU A 192 -4.60 -1.36 -27.91
C GLU A 192 -3.95 -2.50 -27.13
N GLU A 193 -4.59 -3.67 -27.05
CA GLU A 193 -3.99 -4.79 -26.33
C GLU A 193 -2.75 -5.22 -27.11
N GLU A 194 -1.61 -4.56 -26.88
CA GLU A 194 -0.30 -5.03 -27.29
C GLU A 194 -0.19 -6.47 -26.79
N GLN A 195 -0.21 -7.45 -27.70
CA GLN A 195 -0.07 -8.85 -27.31
C GLN A 195 1.32 -9.32 -27.67
N GLY A 196 2.01 -9.91 -26.69
CA GLY A 196 3.21 -10.67 -26.98
C GLY A 196 2.86 -11.97 -27.67
N GLU A 197 3.62 -12.31 -28.71
CA GLU A 197 3.63 -13.62 -29.34
C GLU A 197 5.02 -14.25 -29.15
N LEU A 198 5.04 -15.52 -28.78
CA LEU A 198 6.26 -16.31 -28.59
C LEU A 198 6.28 -17.43 -29.61
N THR A 199 7.19 -17.34 -30.59
CA THR A 199 7.39 -18.37 -31.60
C THR A 199 8.48 -19.31 -31.14
N ILE A 200 8.19 -20.62 -31.11
CA ILE A 200 9.15 -21.66 -30.73
C ILE A 200 9.19 -22.70 -31.83
N THR A 201 10.41 -23.03 -32.29
CA THR A 201 10.64 -24.16 -33.17
C THR A 201 11.14 -25.34 -32.34
N PHE A 202 10.37 -26.43 -32.36
CA PHE A 202 10.67 -27.69 -31.68
C PHE A 202 11.23 -28.73 -32.65
N ASP A 203 12.08 -29.61 -32.13
CA ASP A 203 12.48 -30.87 -32.77
C ASP A 203 11.96 -32.03 -31.92
N ALA A 204 10.97 -32.74 -32.44
CA ALA A 204 10.31 -33.85 -31.75
C ALA A 204 10.74 -35.18 -32.38
N PRO A 205 11.45 -36.06 -31.66
CA PRO A 205 11.92 -37.33 -32.22
C PRO A 205 10.77 -38.30 -32.53
N ILE A 206 9.62 -38.13 -31.89
CA ILE A 206 8.38 -38.91 -32.09
C ILE A 206 7.20 -37.96 -31.89
N ALA A 207 6.08 -38.19 -32.59
CA ALA A 207 4.84 -37.47 -32.37
C ALA A 207 4.39 -37.56 -30.89
N THR A 208 4.25 -36.41 -30.23
CA THR A 208 4.08 -36.33 -28.77
C THR A 208 3.12 -35.20 -28.39
N ASN A 209 2.35 -35.41 -27.32
CA ASN A 209 1.56 -34.36 -26.66
C ASN A 209 2.34 -33.77 -25.49
N LEU A 210 2.47 -32.44 -25.45
CA LEU A 210 3.16 -31.73 -24.39
C LEU A 210 2.18 -30.88 -23.59
N ASP A 211 2.34 -30.90 -22.25
CA ASP A 211 1.76 -29.91 -21.34
C ASP A 211 2.88 -28.95 -20.95
N LEU A 212 3.01 -27.87 -21.72
CA LEU A 212 4.09 -26.90 -21.58
C LEU A 212 3.78 -25.90 -20.47
N SER A 213 4.79 -25.61 -19.66
CA SER A 213 4.79 -24.46 -18.76
C SER A 213 5.74 -23.41 -19.29
N ILE A 214 5.19 -22.23 -19.60
CA ILE A 214 5.93 -21.05 -20.04
C ILE A 214 6.00 -20.11 -18.85
N SER A 215 7.20 -19.77 -18.38
CA SER A 215 7.38 -18.77 -17.33
C SER A 215 8.27 -17.64 -17.77
N TYR A 216 7.98 -16.43 -17.31
CA TYR A 216 8.74 -15.23 -17.66
C TYR A 216 8.54 -14.14 -16.61
N LEU A 217 9.52 -13.24 -16.49
CA LEU A 217 9.43 -12.03 -15.70
C LEU A 217 8.74 -10.93 -16.50
N VAL A 218 7.90 -10.15 -15.82
CA VAL A 218 7.25 -8.96 -16.35
C VAL A 218 7.63 -7.74 -15.53
N ARG A 219 7.79 -6.61 -16.24
CA ARG A 219 7.95 -5.28 -15.64
C ARG A 219 6.58 -4.67 -15.32
N ASP A 220 6.57 -3.54 -14.63
CA ASP A 220 5.37 -2.78 -14.30
C ASP A 220 4.32 -3.54 -13.47
N ALA A 221 4.78 -4.50 -12.68
CA ALA A 221 4.03 -5.15 -11.62
C ALA A 221 4.81 -5.09 -10.31
N GLY A 222 4.14 -5.36 -9.20
CA GLY A 222 4.79 -5.51 -7.92
C GLY A 222 3.80 -5.57 -6.76
N TRP A 223 4.30 -5.72 -5.55
CA TRP A 223 3.50 -5.60 -4.35
C TRP A 223 4.21 -4.81 -3.25
N ILE A 224 3.42 -4.14 -2.41
CA ILE A 224 3.91 -3.42 -1.23
C ILE A 224 3.22 -3.94 0.03
N PRO A 225 3.95 -4.16 1.13
CA PRO A 225 3.37 -4.44 2.44
C PRO A 225 2.46 -3.29 2.90
N ASN A 226 1.25 -3.61 3.33
CA ASN A 226 0.34 -2.67 3.94
C ASN A 226 -0.34 -3.30 5.15
N TYR A 227 -0.65 -2.48 6.16
CA TYR A 227 -1.22 -2.96 7.41
C TYR A 227 -2.47 -2.17 7.79
N ASP A 228 -3.39 -2.83 8.48
CA ASP A 228 -4.38 -2.16 9.32
C ASP A 228 -4.12 -2.52 10.78
N ILE A 229 -3.97 -1.50 11.62
CA ILE A 229 -3.82 -1.62 13.07
C ILE A 229 -5.14 -1.20 13.67
N LYS A 230 -5.82 -2.11 14.38
CA LYS A 230 -7.09 -1.80 15.04
C LYS A 230 -7.00 -2.10 16.52
N SER A 231 -7.45 -1.17 17.34
CA SER A 231 -7.55 -1.34 18.78
C SER A 231 -8.92 -0.87 19.25
N LYS A 232 -9.62 -1.71 20.02
CA LYS A 232 -10.98 -1.40 20.47
C LYS A 232 -10.98 -0.50 21.70
N LYS A 233 -10.08 -0.72 22.66
CA LYS A 233 -9.93 0.06 23.89
C LYS A 233 -8.47 0.05 24.35
N LEU A 234 -8.17 0.86 25.37
CA LEU A 234 -6.91 0.76 26.12
C LEU A 234 -6.80 -0.64 26.75
N ASN A 235 -5.62 -1.26 26.66
CA ASN A 235 -5.28 -2.61 27.15
C ASN A 235 -5.86 -3.79 26.35
N ASP A 236 -6.68 -3.55 25.33
CA ASP A 236 -7.05 -4.63 24.41
C ASP A 236 -5.85 -5.00 23.53
N PRO A 237 -5.71 -6.25 23.08
CA PRO A 237 -4.75 -6.58 22.03
C PRO A 237 -5.02 -5.78 20.76
N ILE A 238 -3.96 -5.48 20.02
CA ILE A 238 -4.04 -4.90 18.68
C ILE A 238 -4.38 -6.00 17.68
N ASP A 239 -5.47 -5.79 16.93
CA ASP A 239 -5.77 -6.54 15.72
C ASP A 239 -4.92 -5.95 14.57
N LEU A 240 -3.84 -6.65 14.19
CA LEU A 240 -2.94 -6.30 13.11
C LEU A 240 -3.27 -7.13 11.86
N SER A 241 -3.93 -6.53 10.88
CA SER A 241 -4.15 -7.16 9.58
C SER A 241 -2.98 -6.86 8.64
N TYR A 242 -2.29 -7.90 8.19
CA TYR A 242 -1.20 -7.82 7.24
C TYR A 242 -1.69 -8.10 5.82
N LYS A 243 -1.51 -7.12 4.93
CA LYS A 243 -1.96 -7.14 3.54
C LYS A 243 -0.81 -6.86 2.58
N ALA A 244 -1.00 -7.29 1.34
CA ALA A 244 -0.23 -6.83 0.20
C ALA A 244 -1.09 -5.99 -0.71
N HIS A 245 -0.58 -4.80 -1.04
CA HIS A 245 -1.09 -4.00 -2.14
C HIS A 245 -0.38 -4.43 -3.42
N VAL A 246 -1.04 -5.29 -4.19
CA VAL A 246 -0.55 -5.79 -5.48
C VAL A 246 -1.01 -4.85 -6.58
N TYR A 247 -0.11 -4.45 -7.46
CA TYR A 247 -0.42 -3.64 -8.65
C TYR A 247 0.22 -4.28 -9.88
N GLN A 248 -0.41 -4.13 -11.04
CA GLN A 248 0.16 -4.61 -12.30
C GLN A 248 -0.39 -3.84 -13.51
N LYS A 249 0.50 -3.54 -14.45
CA LYS A 249 0.18 -2.95 -15.76
C LYS A 249 0.95 -3.70 -16.85
N THR A 250 0.78 -5.01 -16.87
CA THR A 250 1.56 -5.94 -17.71
C THR A 250 0.95 -6.16 -19.10
N GLY A 251 -0.17 -5.51 -19.40
CA GLY A 251 -0.94 -5.66 -20.64
C GLY A 251 -1.89 -6.86 -20.63
N LYS A 252 -1.89 -7.70 -19.59
CA LYS A 252 -2.80 -8.84 -19.46
C LYS A 252 -3.36 -8.98 -18.05
N ASN A 253 -4.67 -9.19 -17.97
CA ASN A 253 -5.33 -9.52 -16.71
C ASN A 253 -4.85 -10.88 -16.21
N TRP A 254 -4.75 -11.01 -14.89
CA TRP A 254 -4.46 -12.26 -14.23
C TRP A 254 -5.76 -12.80 -13.66
N ASP A 255 -6.52 -13.55 -14.45
CA ASP A 255 -7.87 -13.99 -14.07
C ASP A 255 -7.85 -15.29 -13.25
N ASN A 256 -8.32 -15.23 -12.00
CA ASN A 256 -8.43 -16.37 -11.08
C ASN A 256 -7.14 -17.20 -11.00
N VAL A 257 -6.03 -16.53 -10.70
CA VAL A 257 -4.68 -17.12 -10.62
C VAL A 257 -4.28 -17.38 -9.18
N ASN A 258 -3.42 -18.38 -8.97
CA ASN A 258 -2.74 -18.57 -7.69
C ASN A 258 -1.68 -17.49 -7.52
N VAL A 259 -1.72 -16.76 -6.40
CA VAL A 259 -0.78 -15.68 -6.12
C VAL A 259 0.23 -16.12 -5.08
N THR A 260 1.51 -15.95 -5.38
CA THR A 260 2.60 -16.02 -4.39
C THR A 260 3.23 -14.64 -4.29
N LEU A 261 3.33 -14.10 -3.09
CA LEU A 261 4.03 -12.84 -2.85
C LEU A 261 5.45 -13.15 -2.39
N SER A 262 6.45 -12.51 -2.96
CA SER A 262 7.85 -12.78 -2.64
C SER A 262 8.60 -11.50 -2.31
N THR A 263 9.39 -11.53 -1.24
CA THR A 263 10.37 -10.47 -0.92
C THR A 263 11.67 -10.60 -1.71
N GLY A 264 11.78 -11.66 -2.51
CA GLY A 264 12.92 -11.88 -3.40
C GLY A 264 12.99 -10.82 -4.47
N ASN A 265 14.21 -10.60 -4.95
CA ASN A 265 14.45 -9.75 -6.10
C ASN A 265 15.20 -10.58 -7.16
N PRO A 266 14.54 -10.97 -8.27
CA PRO A 266 15.13 -11.83 -9.29
C PRO A 266 16.28 -11.16 -10.04
N ASN A 267 16.39 -9.83 -9.98
CA ASN A 267 17.39 -9.04 -10.68
C ASN A 267 18.63 -8.70 -9.84
N VAL A 268 18.78 -9.31 -8.65
CA VAL A 268 19.95 -9.06 -7.79
C VAL A 268 21.17 -9.78 -8.33
N ASN A 269 22.28 -9.04 -8.45
CA ASN A 269 23.58 -9.62 -8.72
C ASN A 269 24.05 -10.45 -7.51
N VAL A 270 24.09 -11.77 -7.68
CA VAL A 270 24.54 -12.73 -6.66
C VAL A 270 26.05 -12.97 -6.67
N ASN A 271 26.80 -12.29 -7.52
CA ASN A 271 28.26 -12.42 -7.56
C ASN A 271 28.87 -11.90 -6.27
N LYS A 272 29.55 -12.79 -5.55
CA LYS A 272 30.34 -12.43 -4.36
C LYS A 272 31.40 -11.39 -4.74
N PRO A 273 31.47 -10.22 -4.08
CA PRO A 273 32.56 -9.29 -4.31
C PRO A 273 33.88 -9.90 -3.84
N ASN A 274 34.93 -9.76 -4.65
CA ASN A 274 36.27 -10.17 -4.25
C ASN A 274 36.99 -8.97 -3.61
N LEU A 275 37.47 -9.16 -2.38
CA LEU A 275 38.27 -8.16 -1.68
C LEU A 275 39.75 -8.36 -2.02
N GLY A 276 40.37 -7.39 -2.67
CA GLY A 276 41.81 -7.34 -2.87
C GLY A 276 42.53 -6.67 -1.70
N THR A 277 43.83 -6.95 -1.55
CA THR A 277 44.69 -6.24 -0.60
C THR A 277 44.72 -4.75 -0.92
N LYS A 278 44.35 -3.90 0.06
CA LYS A 278 44.44 -2.44 -0.06
C LYS A 278 45.83 -1.98 0.38
N TYR A 279 46.70 -1.67 -0.58
CA TYR A 279 47.99 -1.03 -0.31
C TYR A 279 47.78 0.46 0.00
N LEU A 280 48.43 0.95 1.06
CA LEU A 280 48.45 2.37 1.42
C LEU A 280 49.38 3.12 0.45
N ASN A 281 48.93 4.26 -0.06
CA ASN A 281 49.76 5.16 -0.87
C ASN A 281 49.42 6.62 -0.57
N PHE A 282 50.38 7.52 -0.81
CA PHE A 282 50.14 8.96 -0.71
C PHE A 282 49.14 9.38 -1.78
N VAL A 283 48.01 9.94 -1.35
CA VAL A 283 46.96 10.46 -2.24
C VAL A 283 47.09 11.97 -2.36
N SER A 284 46.87 12.51 -3.56
CA SER A 284 46.71 13.95 -3.77
C SER A 284 45.54 14.49 -2.95
N ARG A 285 45.63 15.75 -2.47
CA ARG A 285 44.51 16.45 -1.79
C ARG A 285 43.22 16.50 -2.65
N TYR A 286 43.33 16.21 -3.95
CA TYR A 286 42.21 16.16 -4.89
C TYR A 286 41.73 14.74 -5.23
N ALA A 287 42.16 13.70 -4.51
CA ALA A 287 41.68 12.35 -4.72
C ALA A 287 40.20 12.23 -4.32
N LYS A 288 39.30 12.21 -5.32
CA LYS A 288 37.86 12.04 -5.14
C LYS A 288 37.56 10.78 -4.31
N ARG A 289 36.63 10.96 -3.36
CA ARG A 289 36.13 9.98 -2.41
C ARG A 289 35.77 8.63 -3.04
N GLN A 290 36.14 7.59 -2.31
CA GLN A 290 35.88 6.19 -2.60
C GLN A 290 34.38 5.86 -2.62
N LYS A 291 33.99 4.93 -3.48
CA LYS A 291 32.66 4.28 -3.45
C LYS A 291 32.43 3.68 -2.05
N THR A 292 31.33 4.06 -1.43
CA THR A 292 30.86 3.47 -0.17
C THR A 292 30.52 1.99 -0.36
N SER A 293 30.61 1.18 0.69
CA SER A 293 30.08 -0.19 0.63
C SER A 293 28.58 -0.12 0.38
N THR A 294 28.07 -1.00 -0.48
CA THR A 294 26.64 -1.14 -0.71
C THR A 294 25.97 -1.61 0.58
N LYS A 295 25.11 -0.78 1.20
CA LYS A 295 24.23 -1.19 2.29
C LYS A 295 22.95 -1.79 1.67
N LYS A 296 22.48 -2.95 2.16
CA LYS A 296 21.17 -3.51 1.78
C LYS A 296 20.09 -2.54 2.30
N LYS A 297 19.31 -1.95 1.40
CA LYS A 297 18.13 -1.14 1.80
C LYS A 297 16.98 -2.12 2.08
N GLY A 298 16.42 -2.07 3.29
CA GLY A 298 15.26 -2.90 3.67
C GLY A 298 13.93 -2.37 3.14
N TYR A 299 13.86 -1.08 2.80
CA TYR A 299 12.68 -0.44 2.25
C TYR A 299 12.64 -0.57 0.72
N VAL A 300 11.43 -0.67 0.16
CA VAL A 300 11.21 -0.70 -1.29
C VAL A 300 10.30 0.45 -1.72
N TYR A 301 10.50 0.93 -2.95
CA TYR A 301 9.69 1.99 -3.55
C TYR A 301 8.21 1.62 -3.57
N ASN A 302 7.38 2.54 -3.10
CA ASN A 302 5.93 2.50 -3.13
C ASN A 302 5.40 3.50 -4.19
N PRO A 303 4.90 3.02 -5.34
CA PRO A 303 4.39 3.86 -6.42
C PRO A 303 3.06 4.55 -6.11
N THR A 304 2.45 4.31 -4.97
CA THR A 304 1.16 4.91 -4.59
C THR A 304 1.35 6.24 -3.82
N VAL A 305 2.56 6.51 -3.35
CA VAL A 305 2.88 7.72 -2.61
C VAL A 305 2.91 8.91 -3.57
N ARG A 306 2.06 9.91 -3.31
CA ARG A 306 1.96 11.16 -4.08
C ARG A 306 2.48 12.36 -3.31
N LYS A 307 2.63 12.22 -1.99
CA LYS A 307 3.13 13.25 -1.09
C LYS A 307 3.90 12.58 0.04
N VAL A 308 5.07 13.11 0.34
CA VAL A 308 5.92 12.67 1.44
C VAL A 308 6.01 13.79 2.46
N ILE A 309 5.78 13.45 3.71
CA ILE A 309 6.05 14.30 4.86
C ILE A 309 7.03 13.58 5.80
N GLY A 310 7.71 14.31 6.67
CA GLY A 310 8.52 13.67 7.70
C GLY A 310 9.52 14.62 8.33
N THR A 311 10.45 14.06 9.10
CA THR A 311 11.43 14.81 9.87
C THR A 311 12.85 14.29 9.60
N ILE A 312 13.80 15.21 9.46
CA ILE A 312 15.23 14.91 9.29
C ILE A 312 15.98 15.29 10.57
N VAL A 313 16.75 14.35 11.11
CA VAL A 313 17.55 14.53 12.32
C VAL A 313 19.01 14.12 12.08
N ASP A 314 19.90 14.53 12.96
CA ASP A 314 21.30 14.09 13.01
C ASP A 314 21.49 12.81 13.84
N GLU A 315 22.72 12.32 13.95
CA GLU A 315 23.08 11.13 14.74
C GLU A 315 22.71 11.26 16.24
N SER A 316 22.63 12.49 16.77
CA SER A 316 22.21 12.77 18.16
C SER A 316 20.69 12.79 18.35
N GLY A 317 19.92 12.75 17.25
CA GLY A 317 18.46 12.90 17.25
C GLY A 317 18.00 14.36 17.27
N SER A 318 18.91 15.32 17.02
CA SER A 318 18.58 16.74 16.91
C SER A 318 18.06 17.06 15.51
N PRO A 319 17.02 17.92 15.37
CA PRO A 319 16.47 18.28 14.07
C PRO A 319 17.52 19.02 13.22
N LEU A 320 17.51 18.75 11.91
CA LEU A 320 18.41 19.39 10.95
C LEU A 320 17.64 20.42 10.11
N PRO A 321 17.69 21.71 10.46
CA PRO A 321 16.99 22.76 9.71
C PRO A 321 17.76 23.17 8.46
N GLY A 322 17.06 23.26 7.32
CA GLY A 322 17.65 23.56 6.01
C GLY A 322 18.30 22.36 5.30
N ALA A 323 17.99 21.13 5.72
CA ALA A 323 18.33 19.93 4.95
C ALA A 323 17.56 19.94 3.62
N ASN A 324 18.27 19.66 2.53
CA ASN A 324 17.68 19.58 1.20
C ASN A 324 17.16 18.16 0.94
N ILE A 325 15.88 18.04 0.59
CA ILE A 325 15.25 16.78 0.16
C ILE A 325 14.87 16.95 -1.31
N VAL A 326 15.42 16.11 -2.19
CA VAL A 326 15.15 16.17 -3.63
C VAL A 326 14.77 14.80 -4.16
N VAL A 327 13.78 14.72 -5.05
CA VAL A 327 13.47 13.46 -5.74
C VAL A 327 14.55 13.20 -6.80
N LYS A 328 15.25 12.08 -6.66
CA LYS A 328 16.43 11.71 -7.47
C LYS A 328 16.11 11.73 -8.96
N GLY A 329 16.98 12.39 -9.73
CA GLY A 329 16.81 12.54 -11.18
C GLY A 329 15.84 13.63 -11.60
N THR A 330 15.30 14.41 -10.65
CA THR A 330 14.42 15.54 -10.91
C THR A 330 14.92 16.80 -10.19
N ASN A 331 14.35 17.95 -10.53
CA ASN A 331 14.55 19.20 -9.78
C ASN A 331 13.47 19.43 -8.71
N ASN A 332 12.60 18.45 -8.47
CA ASN A 332 11.53 18.56 -7.50
C ASN A 332 12.06 18.27 -6.09
N GLY A 333 12.01 19.26 -5.20
CA GLY A 333 12.57 19.17 -3.87
C GLY A 333 12.05 20.24 -2.92
N THR A 334 12.38 20.08 -1.65
CA THR A 334 11.98 20.96 -0.54
C THR A 334 13.12 21.06 0.48
N GLN A 335 12.98 21.95 1.45
CA GLN A 335 13.90 22.07 2.58
C GLN A 335 13.18 21.83 3.89
N THR A 336 13.90 21.32 4.89
CA THR A 336 13.36 21.22 6.24
C THR A 336 13.22 22.59 6.91
N ASP A 337 12.19 22.72 7.74
CA ASP A 337 11.99 23.86 8.63
C ASP A 337 12.91 23.79 9.88
N PHE A 338 12.71 24.72 10.83
CA PHE A 338 13.50 24.80 12.07
C PHE A 338 13.43 23.54 12.93
N ASP A 339 12.33 22.81 12.85
CA ASP A 339 12.08 21.60 13.61
C ASP A 339 12.46 20.33 12.83
N GLY A 340 13.12 20.50 11.67
CA GLY A 340 13.57 19.42 10.81
C GLY A 340 12.45 18.81 9.96
N ASN A 341 11.24 19.37 9.96
CA ASN A 341 10.09 18.82 9.24
C ASN A 341 10.08 19.27 7.77
N PHE A 342 9.55 18.41 6.90
CA PHE A 342 9.37 18.73 5.48
C PHE A 342 8.07 18.16 4.92
N SER A 343 7.65 18.72 3.79
CA SER A 343 6.56 18.23 2.95
C SER A 343 6.94 18.39 1.49
N LEU A 344 6.80 17.31 0.71
CA LEU A 344 7.18 17.25 -0.70
C LEU A 344 6.15 16.45 -1.51
N ASP A 345 5.57 17.07 -2.52
CA ASP A 345 4.72 16.36 -3.48
C ASP A 345 5.60 15.56 -4.46
N VAL A 346 5.23 14.31 -4.72
CA VAL A 346 5.98 13.37 -5.57
C VAL A 346 5.22 13.14 -6.87
N ILE A 347 5.65 13.84 -7.91
CA ILE A 347 5.07 13.75 -9.26
C ILE A 347 5.70 12.57 -10.02
N SER A 348 7.03 12.44 -9.94
CA SER A 348 7.81 11.40 -10.61
C SER A 348 9.10 11.10 -9.86
N GLY A 349 9.61 9.88 -10.00
CA GLY A 349 10.84 9.41 -9.36
C GLY A 349 10.62 8.35 -8.28
N ARG A 350 11.69 7.63 -7.92
CA ARG A 350 11.64 6.44 -7.04
C ARG A 350 12.39 6.60 -5.72
N GLU A 351 13.30 7.57 -5.63
CA GLU A 351 14.18 7.77 -4.47
C GLU A 351 14.25 9.25 -4.09
N LEU A 352 14.41 9.53 -2.80
CA LEU A 352 14.79 10.81 -2.24
C LEU A 352 16.30 10.86 -2.03
N VAL A 353 16.89 12.00 -2.32
CA VAL A 353 18.26 12.38 -1.99
C VAL A 353 18.17 13.44 -0.90
N ILE A 354 18.69 13.11 0.28
CA ILE A 354 18.68 13.98 1.45
C ILE A 354 20.11 14.43 1.71
N SER A 355 20.32 15.73 1.78
CA SER A 355 21.66 16.31 1.96
C SER A 355 21.64 17.49 2.92
N TYR A 356 22.69 17.57 3.75
CA TYR A 356 22.91 18.68 4.65
C TYR A 356 24.42 18.93 4.80
N ILE A 357 24.80 20.17 5.09
CA ILE A 357 26.21 20.55 5.23
C ILE A 357 26.81 19.80 6.43
N GLY A 358 27.98 19.20 6.25
CA GLY A 358 28.67 18.42 7.30
C GLY A 358 28.06 17.03 7.57
N GLN A 359 27.07 16.60 6.78
CA GLN A 359 26.41 15.30 6.90
C GLN A 359 26.59 14.50 5.60
N LYS A 360 26.59 13.17 5.69
CA LYS A 360 26.64 12.31 4.50
C LYS A 360 25.30 12.36 3.77
N THR A 361 25.36 12.55 2.45
CA THR A 361 24.16 12.44 1.60
C THR A 361 23.58 11.03 1.72
N GLN A 362 22.28 10.95 2.01
CA GLN A 362 21.55 9.71 2.13
C GLN A 362 20.53 9.58 1.00
N GLU A 363 20.47 8.40 0.39
CA GLU A 363 19.47 8.09 -0.63
C GLU A 363 18.48 7.05 -0.08
N LEU A 364 17.19 7.36 -0.08
CA LEU A 364 16.12 6.48 0.39
C LEU A 364 15.07 6.26 -0.70
N PRO A 365 14.56 5.04 -0.94
CA PRO A 365 13.39 4.86 -1.79
C PRO A 365 12.18 5.57 -1.19
N ILE A 366 11.25 6.02 -2.03
CA ILE A 366 9.97 6.59 -1.56
C ILE A 366 9.07 5.43 -1.17
N TYR A 367 9.14 4.99 0.09
CA TYR A 367 8.46 3.77 0.56
C TYR A 367 7.14 4.03 1.31
N SER A 368 6.96 5.25 1.83
CA SER A 368 5.79 5.65 2.63
C SER A 368 5.46 7.13 2.42
N SER A 369 4.22 7.52 2.71
CA SER A 369 3.80 8.93 2.77
C SER A 369 4.45 9.67 3.94
N VAL A 370 4.96 8.95 4.95
CA VAL A 370 5.74 9.49 6.06
C VAL A 370 7.15 8.93 5.98
N ILE A 371 8.20 9.75 5.86
CA ILE A 371 9.59 9.29 5.81
C ILE A 371 10.42 10.13 6.77
N ASN A 372 10.87 9.51 7.85
CA ASN A 372 11.84 10.11 8.76
C ASN A 372 13.24 9.57 8.42
N ALA A 373 14.25 10.43 8.50
CA ALA A 373 15.63 10.03 8.22
C ALA A 373 16.60 10.64 9.24
N GLN A 374 17.60 9.83 9.59
CA GLN A 374 18.70 10.23 10.44
C GLN A 374 19.98 10.28 9.60
N LEU A 375 20.56 11.47 9.43
CA LEU A 375 21.81 11.64 8.69
C LEU A 375 23.03 11.35 9.58
N GLU A 376 24.02 10.66 9.00
CA GLU A 376 25.31 10.39 9.63
C GLU A 376 26.28 11.56 9.41
N GLU A 377 27.05 11.90 10.43
CA GLU A 377 28.06 12.96 10.32
C GLU A 377 29.12 12.63 9.25
N ASP A 378 29.52 13.66 8.51
CA ASP A 378 30.55 13.56 7.50
C ASP A 378 31.91 14.02 8.04
N ALA A 379 32.60 13.11 8.73
CA ALA A 379 33.86 13.37 9.44
C ALA A 379 35.03 13.91 8.59
N ALA A 380 34.89 14.05 7.26
CA ALA A 380 35.97 14.57 6.41
C ALA A 380 35.85 16.07 6.07
N THR A 381 34.89 16.81 6.64
CA THR A 381 34.77 18.26 6.41
C THR A 381 35.33 19.15 7.53
N LEU A 382 35.92 18.59 8.58
CA LEU A 382 36.45 19.35 9.72
C LEU A 382 37.89 18.93 10.05
N ASP A 383 38.86 19.54 9.36
CA ASP A 383 40.24 19.64 9.87
C ASP A 383 40.44 21.04 10.45
N GLU A 384 40.21 21.19 11.76
CA GLU A 384 40.86 22.26 12.55
C GLU A 384 42.09 21.65 13.23
N VAL A 385 43.23 22.27 12.98
CA VAL A 385 44.57 21.80 13.35
C VAL A 385 44.74 21.74 14.87
N VAL A 386 44.98 20.55 15.44
CA VAL A 386 45.79 20.42 16.66
C VAL A 386 46.67 19.17 16.60
N VAL A 387 47.95 19.42 16.87
CA VAL A 387 49.07 18.47 16.83
C VAL A 387 49.30 17.84 18.21
N THR A 388 49.20 16.50 18.21
CA THR A 388 49.86 15.44 19.00
C THR A 388 49.98 15.52 20.53
N GLY A 389 49.70 14.37 21.16
CA GLY A 389 50.22 13.98 22.47
C GLY A 389 49.93 12.53 22.85
N TYR A 390 50.80 11.61 22.44
CA TYR A 390 51.22 10.32 23.03
C TYR A 390 50.20 9.30 23.60
N GLY A 391 50.42 8.04 23.20
CA GLY A 391 49.59 6.86 23.49
C GLY A 391 49.85 6.13 24.81
N ILE A 392 49.08 5.06 25.03
CA ILE A 392 49.46 3.77 25.66
C ILE A 392 48.39 2.69 25.33
N LYS A 393 48.93 1.51 25.00
CA LYS A 393 48.42 0.12 24.88
C LYS A 393 46.93 -0.22 25.16
N ARG A 394 46.37 -1.00 24.23
CA ARG A 394 45.21 -1.89 24.41
C ARG A 394 45.70 -3.33 24.56
N GLU A 395 45.23 -4.02 25.60
CA GLU A 395 45.36 -5.48 25.71
C GLU A 395 44.23 -6.20 24.99
N LYS A 396 44.59 -7.40 24.54
CA LYS A 396 43.80 -8.37 23.79
C LYS A 396 43.27 -9.39 24.80
N SER A 397 41.97 -9.67 24.81
CA SER A 397 41.46 -10.91 25.37
C SER A 397 40.50 -11.58 24.39
N THR A 398 40.60 -12.89 24.38
CA THR A 398 40.28 -13.84 23.32
C THR A 398 39.00 -14.62 23.64
N LEU A 399 38.21 -14.87 22.59
CA LEU A 399 37.45 -16.10 22.26
C LEU A 399 36.61 -16.83 23.32
N GLY A 400 35.40 -17.23 22.90
CA GLY A 400 35.00 -18.64 22.98
C GLY A 400 33.51 -18.93 23.18
N TYR A 401 32.83 -19.33 22.08
CA TYR A 401 31.75 -20.36 21.99
C TYR A 401 30.47 -20.20 22.86
N ALA A 402 29.30 -20.76 22.56
CA ALA A 402 28.70 -21.47 21.43
C ALA A 402 27.18 -21.38 21.61
N VAL A 403 26.48 -21.62 20.50
CA VAL A 403 25.03 -21.77 20.34
C VAL A 403 24.47 -22.93 21.18
N SER A 404 23.22 -22.81 21.66
CA SER A 404 22.32 -23.95 21.80
C SER A 404 20.90 -23.56 21.40
N GLU A 405 20.45 -24.17 20.30
CA GLU A 405 19.09 -24.20 19.77
C GLU A 405 18.48 -25.56 20.14
N ILE A 406 17.28 -25.56 20.75
CA ILE A 406 16.35 -26.71 20.80
C ILE A 406 14.92 -26.14 20.89
N GLU A 407 14.08 -26.48 19.91
CA GLU A 407 12.60 -26.51 19.96
C GLU A 407 12.14 -27.99 20.11
N PRO A 408 10.83 -28.33 20.14
CA PRO A 408 9.72 -27.82 20.95
C PRO A 408 8.96 -29.02 21.60
N GLU A 409 8.19 -28.83 22.68
CA GLU A 409 7.09 -29.77 23.01
C GLU A 409 6.15 -29.22 24.11
N ASN A 410 4.85 -29.45 23.92
CA ASN A 410 3.70 -29.18 24.81
C ASN A 410 3.05 -27.79 24.71
N LEU A 411 2.43 -27.53 23.56
CA LEU A 411 1.22 -26.70 23.49
C LEU A 411 -0.02 -27.61 23.62
N LEU A 412 -1.01 -27.12 24.37
CA LEU A 412 -2.40 -27.60 24.47
C LEU A 412 -2.72 -28.63 25.57
N GLN A 413 -2.66 -28.17 26.83
CA GLN A 413 -3.58 -28.64 27.87
C GLN A 413 -4.01 -27.46 28.77
N GLY A 414 -5.31 -27.11 28.76
CA GLY A 414 -5.93 -26.41 29.90
C GLY A 414 -6.13 -24.88 29.87
N LYS A 415 -6.43 -24.23 28.73
CA LYS A 415 -6.73 -22.77 28.70
C LYS A 415 -8.21 -22.34 28.76
N ALA A 416 -9.16 -23.22 29.09
CA ALA A 416 -10.55 -22.81 29.33
C ALA A 416 -11.22 -23.61 30.47
N ALA A 417 -11.67 -22.91 31.51
CA ALA A 417 -12.49 -23.51 32.57
C ALA A 417 -13.78 -24.12 31.98
N GLY A 418 -14.04 -25.40 32.24
CA GLY A 418 -15.26 -26.12 31.84
C GLY A 418 -15.23 -26.83 30.48
N VAL A 419 -14.04 -27.01 29.86
CA VAL A 419 -13.83 -27.83 28.66
C VAL A 419 -13.18 -29.16 29.05
N HIS A 420 -13.74 -30.28 28.63
CA HIS A 420 -13.14 -31.61 28.78
C HIS A 420 -12.77 -32.15 27.39
N ILE A 421 -11.48 -32.39 27.20
CA ILE A 421 -10.90 -33.05 26.03
C ILE A 421 -10.60 -34.48 26.47
N THR A 422 -11.25 -35.47 25.88
CA THR A 422 -10.90 -36.89 26.05
C THR A 422 -10.51 -37.46 24.68
N GLY A 423 -9.26 -37.87 24.54
CA GLY A 423 -8.74 -38.62 23.41
C GLY A 423 -7.73 -39.66 23.88
N ALA A 424 -7.89 -40.90 23.43
CA ALA A 424 -6.90 -41.96 23.57
C ALA A 424 -6.23 -42.15 22.20
N SER A 425 -4.94 -42.42 22.20
CA SER A 425 -4.12 -42.58 20.99
C SER A 425 -4.81 -43.44 19.93
N GLY A 426 -5.14 -42.83 18.79
CA GLY A 426 -5.65 -43.52 17.60
C GLY A 426 -7.18 -43.53 17.38
N ALA A 427 -8.00 -42.87 18.21
CA ALA A 427 -9.44 -42.69 17.91
C ALA A 427 -10.02 -41.37 18.46
N SER A 428 -10.91 -40.78 17.64
CA SER A 428 -11.64 -39.49 17.76
C SER A 428 -11.57 -38.71 19.10
N THR A 429 -11.04 -37.49 19.02
CA THR A 429 -11.12 -36.47 20.07
C THR A 429 -12.54 -35.91 20.18
N ASN A 430 -13.19 -36.14 21.33
CA ASN A 430 -14.48 -35.53 21.65
C ASN A 430 -14.24 -34.28 22.51
N ILE A 431 -14.52 -33.09 21.96
CA ILE A 431 -14.50 -31.82 22.69
C ILE A 431 -15.88 -31.61 23.35
N ARG A 432 -15.94 -31.65 24.69
CA ARG A 432 -17.17 -31.41 25.46
C ARG A 432 -17.09 -30.10 26.23
N ILE A 433 -18.09 -29.23 26.06
CA ILE A 433 -18.19 -27.94 26.74
C ILE A 433 -19.38 -27.99 27.70
N ARG A 434 -19.12 -27.77 29.01
CA ARG A 434 -20.01 -27.90 30.19
C ARG A 434 -20.01 -29.27 30.85
N GLY A 435 -19.80 -29.23 32.17
CA GLY A 435 -19.82 -30.40 33.04
C GLY A 435 -21.20 -31.06 33.09
N ASN A 436 -21.16 -32.39 33.02
CA ASN A 436 -22.17 -33.40 33.34
C ASN A 436 -23.58 -32.90 33.72
N SER A 437 -24.51 -32.90 32.76
CA SER A 437 -25.93 -33.11 33.07
C SER A 437 -26.70 -33.71 31.88
N SER A 438 -27.25 -34.92 32.12
CA SER A 438 -28.38 -35.57 31.44
C SER A 438 -28.13 -36.51 30.25
N PHE A 439 -28.94 -37.57 30.27
CA PHE A 439 -28.79 -38.91 29.70
C PHE A 439 -29.45 -39.07 28.31
N GLN A 440 -29.29 -38.10 27.42
CA GLN A 440 -29.78 -38.17 26.02
C GLN A 440 -28.72 -37.59 25.07
N ARG A 441 -28.44 -38.30 23.97
CA ARG A 441 -27.47 -38.03 22.88
C ARG A 441 -26.87 -36.61 22.92
N ALA A 442 -25.66 -36.49 23.50
CA ALA A 442 -24.92 -35.23 23.52
C ALA A 442 -24.66 -34.77 22.07
N GLN A 443 -25.25 -33.64 21.68
CA GLN A 443 -25.04 -33.05 20.36
C GLN A 443 -23.69 -32.31 20.34
N PRO A 444 -22.85 -32.49 19.32
CA PRO A 444 -21.57 -31.78 19.20
C PRO A 444 -21.78 -30.26 19.09
N PRO A 445 -20.77 -29.44 19.45
CA PRO A 445 -20.83 -27.99 19.23
C PRO A 445 -20.91 -27.68 17.73
N LEU A 446 -21.43 -26.50 17.38
CA LEU A 446 -21.41 -26.03 16.00
C LEU A 446 -20.02 -25.49 15.66
N TYR A 447 -19.41 -26.00 14.60
CA TYR A 447 -18.13 -25.50 14.10
C TYR A 447 -18.36 -24.41 13.05
N ILE A 448 -17.58 -23.33 13.13
CA ILE A 448 -17.62 -22.22 12.18
C ILE A 448 -16.22 -22.02 11.66
N VAL A 449 -15.98 -22.32 10.38
CA VAL A 449 -14.68 -22.13 9.74
C VAL A 449 -14.76 -20.89 8.86
N ASP A 450 -13.96 -19.87 9.18
CA ASP A 450 -13.94 -18.58 8.47
C ASP A 450 -15.33 -17.92 8.28
N GLY A 451 -16.18 -18.05 9.31
CA GLY A 451 -17.54 -17.48 9.31
C GLY A 451 -18.60 -18.37 8.67
N VAL A 452 -18.22 -19.51 8.07
CA VAL A 452 -19.16 -20.48 7.49
C VAL A 452 -19.48 -21.59 8.51
N PRO A 453 -20.75 -21.79 8.88
CA PRO A 453 -21.14 -22.89 9.76
C PRO A 453 -21.05 -24.23 9.02
N LEU A 454 -20.38 -25.21 9.63
CA LEU A 454 -20.25 -26.56 9.09
C LEU A 454 -20.99 -27.56 9.98
N GLU A 455 -21.84 -28.39 9.36
CA GLU A 455 -22.51 -29.51 10.02
C GLU A 455 -21.67 -30.78 9.86
N GLY A 456 -21.41 -31.50 10.94
CA GLY A 456 -20.66 -32.77 10.90
C GLY A 456 -19.13 -32.65 10.83
N PHE A 457 -18.58 -31.45 11.03
CA PHE A 457 -17.13 -31.22 11.07
C PHE A 457 -16.44 -32.08 12.14
N GLY A 458 -15.46 -32.89 11.73
CA GLY A 458 -14.75 -33.85 12.55
C GLY A 458 -13.22 -33.68 12.51
N GLU A 459 -12.52 -34.46 13.35
CA GLU A 459 -11.06 -34.51 13.38
C GLU A 459 -10.52 -35.04 12.04
N GLY A 460 -9.69 -34.25 11.36
CA GLY A 460 -9.12 -34.55 10.03
C GLY A 460 -9.71 -33.75 8.86
N ASP A 461 -10.82 -33.04 9.06
CA ASP A 461 -11.41 -32.18 8.02
C ASP A 461 -10.59 -30.90 7.74
N LEU A 462 -9.71 -30.53 8.67
CA LEU A 462 -8.79 -29.41 8.56
C LEU A 462 -7.45 -29.80 9.17
N ASP A 463 -6.36 -29.54 8.44
CA ASP A 463 -5.00 -29.76 8.94
C ASP A 463 -4.68 -28.70 10.00
N GLU A 464 -4.08 -29.12 11.12
CA GLU A 464 -3.70 -28.26 12.24
C GLU A 464 -2.79 -27.11 11.78
N ASN A 465 -1.94 -27.35 10.77
CA ASN A 465 -1.07 -26.33 10.19
C ASN A 465 -1.84 -25.23 9.45
N GLU A 466 -3.10 -25.47 9.08
CA GLU A 466 -3.97 -24.50 8.44
C GLU A 466 -4.76 -23.65 9.43
N ILE A 467 -4.84 -24.06 10.70
CA ILE A 467 -5.53 -23.33 11.75
C ILE A 467 -4.67 -22.16 12.21
N GLN A 468 -5.25 -20.96 12.19
CA GLN A 468 -4.66 -19.74 12.72
C GLN A 468 -5.06 -19.52 14.18
N SER A 469 -6.35 -19.72 14.49
CA SER A 469 -6.87 -19.65 15.84
C SER A 469 -8.15 -20.44 16.00
N MET A 470 -8.40 -20.92 17.21
CA MET A 470 -9.65 -21.55 17.62
C MET A 470 -10.22 -20.80 18.83
N GLU A 471 -11.43 -20.27 18.69
CA GLU A 471 -12.16 -19.59 19.76
C GLU A 471 -13.41 -20.40 20.12
N VAL A 472 -13.73 -20.48 21.41
CA VAL A 472 -14.87 -21.26 21.90
C VAL A 472 -15.88 -20.33 22.55
N LEU A 473 -17.03 -20.16 21.90
CA LEU A 473 -18.14 -19.36 22.39
C LEU A 473 -19.11 -20.23 23.20
N LYS A 474 -19.43 -19.79 24.41
CA LYS A 474 -20.26 -20.57 25.35
C LYS A 474 -21.70 -20.10 25.33
N GLY A 475 -22.64 -21.05 25.15
CA GLY A 475 -24.07 -20.96 25.46
C GLY A 475 -24.80 -19.65 25.15
N ALA A 476 -24.73 -18.66 26.03
CA ALA A 476 -25.44 -17.39 25.88
C ALA A 476 -24.88 -16.52 24.73
N GLU A 477 -23.55 -16.41 24.63
CA GLU A 477 -22.87 -15.62 23.58
C GLU A 477 -23.02 -16.28 22.19
N ALA A 478 -22.93 -17.61 22.17
CA ALA A 478 -23.11 -18.43 20.97
C ALA A 478 -24.55 -18.36 20.44
N SER A 479 -25.55 -18.45 21.34
CA SER A 479 -26.96 -18.39 20.96
C SER A 479 -27.40 -16.99 20.52
N ALA A 480 -26.74 -15.92 21.01
CA ALA A 480 -27.00 -14.55 20.57
C ALA A 480 -26.59 -14.32 19.10
N LEU A 481 -25.51 -14.96 18.64
CA LEU A 481 -25.01 -14.79 17.27
C LEU A 481 -25.63 -15.79 16.28
N TYR A 482 -25.87 -17.04 16.69
CA TYR A 482 -26.26 -18.13 15.78
C TYR A 482 -27.56 -18.86 16.19
N GLY A 483 -28.34 -18.26 17.10
CA GLY A 483 -29.64 -18.77 17.53
C GLY A 483 -29.56 -20.15 18.20
N ASN A 484 -30.63 -20.95 18.07
CA ASN A 484 -30.71 -22.29 18.69
C ASN A 484 -29.56 -23.23 18.27
N ARG A 485 -28.91 -22.99 17.12
CA ARG A 485 -27.76 -23.78 16.65
C ARG A 485 -26.52 -23.58 17.52
N GLY A 486 -26.43 -22.45 18.25
CA GLY A 486 -25.37 -22.17 19.21
C GLY A 486 -25.65 -22.64 20.64
N ALA A 487 -26.81 -23.27 20.90
CA ALA A 487 -27.23 -23.66 22.25
C ALA A 487 -26.25 -24.61 22.95
N ASN A 488 -25.57 -25.47 22.16
CA ASN A 488 -24.57 -26.43 22.64
C ASN A 488 -23.13 -25.88 22.61
N GLY A 489 -22.96 -24.58 22.35
CA GLY A 489 -21.65 -23.94 22.16
C GLY A 489 -21.19 -23.93 20.71
N ILE A 490 -20.30 -23.00 20.40
CA ILE A 490 -19.73 -22.80 19.06
C ILE A 490 -18.22 -22.81 19.14
N VAL A 491 -17.58 -23.52 18.21
CA VAL A 491 -16.13 -23.46 18.01
C VAL A 491 -15.88 -22.69 16.71
N VAL A 492 -15.33 -21.48 16.82
CA VAL A 492 -14.95 -20.65 15.68
C VAL A 492 -13.49 -20.95 15.36
N ILE A 493 -13.25 -21.42 14.14
CA ILE A 493 -11.94 -21.70 13.59
C ILE A 493 -11.64 -20.65 12.53
N THR A 494 -10.50 -19.99 12.66
CA THR A 494 -9.97 -19.10 11.62
C THR A 494 -8.81 -19.80 10.95
N THR A 495 -8.80 -19.84 9.61
CA THR A 495 -7.71 -20.46 8.85
C THR A 495 -6.68 -19.43 8.39
N LYS A 496 -5.42 -19.88 8.29
CA LYS A 496 -4.33 -19.07 7.73
C LYS A 496 -4.64 -18.72 6.26
N LYS A 497 -4.57 -17.43 5.92
CA LYS A 497 -4.83 -16.94 4.55
C LYS A 497 -3.67 -17.18 3.59
N SER A 498 -2.47 -17.37 4.13
CA SER A 498 -1.28 -17.72 3.38
C SER A 498 -0.42 -18.74 4.12
N SER A 499 0.39 -19.47 3.36
CA SER A 499 1.52 -20.23 3.90
C SER A 499 2.80 -19.43 3.71
N ILE A 500 3.61 -19.34 4.76
CA ILE A 500 4.91 -18.68 4.70
C ILE A 500 5.98 -19.73 4.41
N GLN A 501 6.84 -19.46 3.43
CA GLN A 501 8.00 -20.27 3.10
C GLN A 501 9.23 -19.37 3.15
N ASP A 502 10.05 -19.54 4.18
CA ASP A 502 11.32 -18.82 4.30
C ASP A 502 12.43 -19.53 3.52
N GLY A 503 13.04 -18.78 2.62
CA GLY A 503 14.25 -19.15 1.90
C GLY A 503 15.44 -18.33 2.37
N LEU A 504 16.65 -18.77 1.97
CA LEU A 504 17.91 -18.12 2.36
C LEU A 504 17.97 -16.61 2.00
N THR A 505 17.31 -16.21 0.92
CA THR A 505 17.39 -14.85 0.37
C THR A 505 16.04 -14.17 0.20
N ASN A 506 14.94 -14.87 0.46
CA ASN A 506 13.58 -14.37 0.30
C ASN A 506 12.58 -15.10 1.19
N THR A 507 11.46 -14.45 1.44
CA THR A 507 10.28 -15.03 2.09
C THR A 507 9.16 -15.04 1.06
N LYS A 508 8.47 -16.18 0.93
CA LYS A 508 7.32 -16.34 0.04
C LYS A 508 6.04 -16.53 0.86
N PHE A 509 5.02 -15.75 0.53
CA PHE A 509 3.66 -15.90 1.04
C PHE A 509 2.80 -16.53 -0.05
N VAL A 510 2.53 -17.82 0.07
CA VAL A 510 1.67 -18.56 -0.86
C VAL A 510 0.22 -18.31 -0.45
N ILE A 511 -0.51 -17.52 -1.23
CA ILE A 511 -1.90 -17.15 -0.93
C ILE A 511 -2.80 -18.33 -1.27
N LYS A 512 -3.60 -18.78 -0.30
CA LYS A 512 -4.42 -19.99 -0.48
C LYS A 512 -5.58 -19.80 -1.46
N LYS A 513 -6.16 -18.59 -1.48
CA LYS A 513 -7.28 -18.26 -2.36
C LYS A 513 -6.76 -17.66 -3.67
N PRO A 514 -7.28 -18.08 -4.84
CA PRO A 514 -6.94 -17.44 -6.11
C PRO A 514 -7.54 -16.03 -6.19
N TYR A 515 -6.88 -15.16 -6.97
CA TYR A 515 -7.29 -13.77 -7.18
C TYR A 515 -7.36 -13.42 -8.65
N SER A 516 -8.25 -12.48 -8.99
CA SER A 516 -8.24 -11.80 -10.29
C SER A 516 -7.64 -10.41 -10.14
N ILE A 517 -6.60 -10.08 -10.92
CA ILE A 517 -5.89 -8.80 -10.85
C ILE A 517 -5.88 -8.16 -12.26
N ILE A 518 -6.52 -7.01 -12.39
CA ILE A 518 -6.69 -6.27 -13.66
C ILE A 518 -5.38 -5.56 -14.02
N SER A 519 -5.11 -5.41 -15.33
CA SER A 519 -3.90 -4.76 -15.86
C SER A 519 -4.05 -3.26 -16.06
N ASP A 520 -4.57 -2.56 -15.06
CA ASP A 520 -4.80 -1.11 -15.08
C ASP A 520 -3.74 -0.32 -14.28
N GLY A 521 -2.99 -1.00 -13.42
CA GLY A 521 -2.05 -0.40 -12.47
C GLY A 521 -2.67 -0.01 -11.13
N ASP A 522 -3.96 -0.28 -10.93
CA ASP A 522 -4.64 -0.05 -9.65
C ASP A 522 -4.26 -1.11 -8.61
N ILE A 523 -4.55 -0.79 -7.35
CA ILE A 523 -4.17 -1.62 -6.22
C ILE A 523 -5.25 -2.68 -5.97
N THR A 524 -4.84 -3.95 -6.01
CA THR A 524 -5.58 -5.07 -5.44
C THR A 524 -5.02 -5.41 -4.06
N ALA A 525 -5.82 -5.24 -3.01
CA ALA A 525 -5.44 -5.61 -1.65
C ALA A 525 -5.66 -7.11 -1.42
N ILE A 526 -4.60 -7.84 -1.10
CA ILE A 526 -4.61 -9.27 -0.76
C ILE A 526 -4.26 -9.42 0.71
N GLU A 527 -5.10 -10.10 1.49
CA GLU A 527 -4.82 -10.38 2.89
C GLU A 527 -3.82 -11.53 3.01
N ILE A 528 -2.71 -11.28 3.70
CA ILE A 528 -1.66 -12.28 3.96
C ILE A 528 -1.97 -13.02 5.25
N ASN A 529 -2.22 -12.28 6.33
CA ASN A 529 -2.53 -12.84 7.64
C ASN A 529 -3.15 -11.77 8.55
N THR A 530 -3.72 -12.19 9.68
CA THR A 530 -4.17 -11.29 10.75
C THR A 530 -3.59 -11.75 12.09
N PHE A 531 -3.15 -10.83 12.94
CA PHE A 531 -2.53 -11.14 14.21
C PHE A 531 -3.24 -10.42 15.34
N LYS A 532 -3.39 -11.10 16.49
CA LYS A 532 -3.70 -10.45 17.76
C LYS A 532 -2.39 -10.24 18.51
N VAL A 533 -1.97 -8.99 18.64
CA VAL A 533 -0.69 -8.61 19.22
C VAL A 533 -0.93 -7.93 20.57
N SER A 534 -0.26 -8.41 21.61
CA SER A 534 -0.31 -7.74 22.92
C SER A 534 0.46 -6.43 22.85
N ALA A 535 -0.14 -5.37 23.39
CA ALA A 535 0.40 -4.02 23.34
C ALA A 535 0.24 -3.31 24.68
N GLU A 536 1.22 -2.48 25.03
CA GLU A 536 1.17 -1.57 26.17
C GLU A 536 0.91 -0.15 25.67
N TYR A 537 -0.10 0.52 26.23
CA TYR A 537 -0.56 1.81 25.76
C TYR A 537 -0.04 2.93 26.67
N GLU A 538 0.49 3.99 26.07
CA GLU A 538 0.97 5.17 26.79
C GLU A 538 0.62 6.43 25.98
N TYR A 539 0.12 7.47 26.65
CA TYR A 539 0.03 8.78 26.01
C TYR A 539 1.40 9.45 26.01
N PHE A 540 1.75 10.10 24.91
CA PHE A 540 3.02 10.76 24.71
C PHE A 540 2.82 12.20 24.24
N ALA A 541 3.55 13.15 24.83
CA ALA A 541 3.55 14.54 24.39
C ALA A 541 4.96 15.13 24.39
N ALA A 542 5.28 15.88 23.35
CA ALA A 542 6.55 16.61 23.23
C ALA A 542 6.28 18.03 22.67
N PRO A 543 5.71 18.94 23.48
CA PRO A 543 5.15 20.22 23.02
C PRO A 543 6.18 21.19 22.44
N LEU A 544 7.47 20.94 22.65
CA LEU A 544 8.53 21.64 21.94
C LEU A 544 8.48 21.40 20.42
N ILE A 545 8.12 20.19 19.99
CA ILE A 545 8.07 19.79 18.58
C ILE A 545 6.62 19.86 18.07
N ASN A 546 5.68 19.38 18.90
CA ASN A 546 4.27 19.31 18.56
C ASN A 546 3.44 19.30 19.84
N GLU A 547 2.52 20.26 20.00
CA GLU A 547 1.64 20.36 21.17
C GLU A 547 0.54 19.28 21.21
N ASN A 548 0.35 18.52 20.12
CA ASN A 548 -0.57 17.40 20.10
C ASN A 548 -0.11 16.27 21.01
N VAL A 549 -1.08 15.61 21.66
CA VAL A 549 -0.85 14.41 22.47
C VAL A 549 -1.15 13.19 21.64
N PHE A 550 -0.20 12.27 21.57
CA PHE A 550 -0.29 11.04 20.80
C PHE A 550 -0.62 9.87 21.72
N LEU A 551 -1.55 9.02 21.32
CA LEU A 551 -1.66 7.69 21.90
C LEU A 551 -0.63 6.80 21.22
N THR A 552 0.19 6.09 21.99
CA THR A 552 1.18 5.15 21.47
C THR A 552 0.93 3.76 22.02
N ALA A 553 1.32 2.75 21.24
CA ALA A 553 1.26 1.35 21.61
C ALA A 553 2.62 0.68 21.39
N THR A 554 3.14 0.08 22.45
CA THR A 554 4.40 -0.65 22.42
C THR A 554 4.13 -2.14 22.27
N LEU A 555 4.59 -2.69 21.14
CA LEU A 555 4.48 -4.11 20.82
C LEU A 555 5.68 -4.88 21.36
N LYS A 556 5.42 -5.97 22.07
CA LYS A 556 6.41 -6.96 22.53
C LYS A 556 6.41 -8.18 21.60
N ASP A 557 7.57 -8.80 21.43
CA ASP A 557 7.78 -9.99 20.60
C ASP A 557 7.26 -9.86 19.16
N TRP A 558 7.37 -8.67 18.57
CA TRP A 558 6.84 -8.40 17.23
C TRP A 558 7.59 -9.19 16.13
N GLU A 559 8.84 -9.59 16.40
CA GLU A 559 9.72 -10.32 15.47
C GLU A 559 9.13 -11.65 14.99
N LYS A 560 8.34 -12.33 15.84
CA LYS A 560 7.72 -13.62 15.51
C LYS A 560 6.69 -13.55 14.39
N TYR A 561 6.20 -12.34 14.08
CA TYR A 561 5.20 -12.12 13.04
C TYR A 561 5.82 -11.87 11.66
N GLN A 562 7.15 -11.81 11.55
CA GLN A 562 7.89 -11.66 10.29
C GLN A 562 7.39 -10.50 9.43
N LEU A 563 7.09 -9.38 10.10
CA LEU A 563 6.53 -8.19 9.47
C LEU A 563 7.59 -7.54 8.57
N LEU A 564 7.14 -7.02 7.43
CA LEU A 564 7.95 -6.22 6.53
C LEU A 564 7.75 -4.72 6.81
N PRO A 565 8.74 -3.86 6.49
CA PRO A 565 8.50 -2.42 6.57
C PRO A 565 7.34 -2.02 5.67
N GLY A 566 6.45 -1.17 6.17
CA GLY A 566 5.30 -0.73 5.39
C GLY A 566 4.43 0.29 6.10
N GLU A 567 3.58 0.94 5.32
CA GLU A 567 2.60 1.89 5.83
C GLU A 567 1.42 1.14 6.46
N ALA A 568 0.92 1.66 7.57
CA ALA A 568 -0.18 1.08 8.32
C ALA A 568 -1.29 2.13 8.53
N ASN A 569 -2.54 1.75 8.23
CA ASN A 569 -3.71 2.52 8.63
C ASN A 569 -4.04 2.21 10.08
N VAL A 570 -4.31 3.23 10.88
CA VAL A 570 -4.59 3.06 12.31
C VAL A 570 -6.04 3.39 12.62
N TYR A 571 -6.67 2.50 13.37
CA TYR A 571 -8.03 2.65 13.87
C TYR A 571 -8.04 2.44 15.38
N PHE A 572 -8.67 3.37 16.09
CA PHE A 572 -8.83 3.32 17.54
C PHE A 572 -10.29 3.56 17.91
N GLU A 573 -10.86 2.75 18.80
CA GLU A 573 -12.28 2.81 19.21
C GLU A 573 -13.27 2.77 18.02
N GLY A 574 -12.87 2.11 16.92
CA GLY A 574 -13.65 2.01 15.68
C GLY A 574 -13.55 3.22 14.73
N GLY A 575 -12.91 4.32 15.15
CA GLY A 575 -12.62 5.47 14.31
C GLY A 575 -11.26 5.36 13.60
N TYR A 576 -11.14 5.96 12.42
CA TYR A 576 -9.85 6.11 11.73
C TYR A 576 -9.02 7.21 12.40
N ALA A 577 -7.83 6.85 12.88
CA ALA A 577 -6.96 7.72 13.67
C ALA A 577 -5.76 8.26 12.87
N GLY A 578 -5.47 7.70 11.69
CA GLY A 578 -4.45 8.18 10.77
C GLY A 578 -3.61 7.07 10.16
N LYS A 579 -2.40 7.43 9.71
CA LYS A 579 -1.41 6.49 9.18
C LYS A 579 -0.14 6.51 10.03
N THR A 580 0.51 5.36 10.12
CA THR A 580 1.82 5.20 10.76
C THR A 580 2.69 4.29 9.90
N ASN A 581 3.96 4.16 10.25
CA ASN A 581 4.85 3.21 9.60
C ASN A 581 5.25 2.09 10.55
N LEU A 582 5.17 0.87 10.05
CA LEU A 582 5.86 -0.26 10.66
C LEU A 582 7.30 -0.26 10.17
N ASP A 583 8.23 -0.24 11.12
CA ASP A 583 9.65 -0.39 10.84
C ASP A 583 10.24 -1.55 11.66
N PRO A 584 10.23 -2.78 11.09
CA PRO A 584 10.79 -3.97 11.73
C PRO A 584 12.32 -3.99 11.71
N PHE A 585 13.01 -2.97 11.19
CA PHE A 585 14.48 -2.93 11.22
C PHE A 585 15.04 -2.11 12.38
N THR A 586 14.20 -1.75 13.34
CA THR A 586 14.64 -1.14 14.58
C THR A 586 15.58 -2.07 15.35
N VAL A 587 16.68 -1.52 15.87
CA VAL A 587 17.59 -2.22 16.80
C VAL A 587 17.03 -2.30 18.23
N LYS A 588 15.87 -1.72 18.48
CA LYS A 588 15.21 -1.75 19.79
C LYS A 588 14.42 -3.06 19.96
N LYS A 589 14.45 -3.61 21.17
CA LYS A 589 13.66 -4.81 21.55
C LYS A 589 12.14 -4.58 21.50
N GLU A 590 11.72 -3.34 21.50
CA GLU A 590 10.32 -2.93 21.53
C GLU A 590 10.02 -2.05 20.30
N MET A 591 8.86 -2.27 19.69
CA MET A 591 8.36 -1.46 18.59
C MET A 591 7.22 -0.58 19.09
N THR A 592 7.42 0.74 19.09
CA THR A 592 6.38 1.70 19.46
C THR A 592 5.69 2.20 18.21
N LEU A 593 4.36 2.08 18.18
CA LEU A 593 3.49 2.54 17.12
C LEU A 593 2.67 3.72 17.61
N SER A 594 2.63 4.81 16.84
CA SER A 594 1.67 5.90 17.07
C SER A 594 0.28 5.45 16.62
N LEU A 595 -0.69 5.53 17.52
CA LEU A 595 -2.09 5.20 17.26
C LEU A 595 -2.95 6.42 16.90
N GLY A 596 -2.35 7.62 16.87
CA GLY A 596 -3.02 8.86 16.48
C GLY A 596 -3.04 9.91 17.59
N ILE A 597 -3.63 11.06 17.28
CA ILE A 597 -3.73 12.22 18.18
C ILE A 597 -5.03 12.13 18.97
N ASP A 598 -4.97 12.39 20.28
CA ASP A 598 -6.14 12.46 21.15
C ASP A 598 -6.41 13.91 21.60
N PRO A 599 -7.37 14.62 20.97
CA PRO A 599 -7.67 16.01 21.33
C PRO A 599 -8.33 16.15 22.71
N GLY A 600 -8.70 15.04 23.36
CA GLY A 600 -9.19 15.03 24.74
C GLY A 600 -8.12 15.37 25.77
N ILE A 601 -6.84 15.43 25.38
CA ILE A 601 -5.72 15.79 26.24
C ILE A 601 -5.01 16.96 25.59
N THR A 602 -4.84 18.04 26.33
CA THR A 602 -4.22 19.26 25.80
C THR A 602 -2.93 19.54 26.56
N VAL A 603 -1.85 19.78 25.82
CA VAL A 603 -0.56 20.23 26.34
C VAL A 603 -0.25 21.57 25.71
N SER A 604 0.27 22.51 26.49
CA SER A 604 0.80 23.76 25.96
C SER A 604 2.15 24.09 26.58
N ARG A 605 3.03 24.67 25.76
CA ARG A 605 4.37 25.09 26.19
C ARG A 605 4.50 26.61 26.09
N LYS A 606 4.55 27.28 27.26
CA LYS A 606 4.61 28.74 27.35
C LYS A 606 5.93 29.19 27.92
N GLN A 607 6.67 30.03 27.19
CA GLN A 607 7.85 30.69 27.76
C GLN A 607 7.39 31.83 28.69
N GLN A 608 7.88 31.84 29.92
CA GLN A 608 7.64 32.95 30.83
C GLN A 608 8.35 34.22 30.34
N ARG A 609 7.65 35.36 30.43
CA ARG A 609 8.22 36.68 30.15
C ARG A 609 9.11 37.10 31.31
N ASN A 610 10.38 36.69 31.29
CA ASN A 610 11.35 37.12 32.27
C ASN A 610 11.75 38.59 32.01
N PHE A 611 11.15 39.52 32.78
CA PHE A 611 11.53 40.96 32.80
C PHE A 611 12.93 41.23 33.40
N LYS A 612 13.66 40.19 33.83
CA LYS A 612 15.04 40.27 34.32
C LYS A 612 16.00 39.52 33.41
N SER A 613 16.44 40.12 32.30
CA SER A 613 17.58 39.60 31.53
C SER A 613 18.25 40.63 30.62
N LYS A 614 18.73 41.72 31.19
CA LYS A 614 19.93 42.39 30.66
C LYS A 614 20.83 42.76 31.83
N SER A 615 21.62 41.79 32.32
CA SER A 615 22.81 42.17 33.07
C SER A 615 23.81 42.73 32.06
N PHE A 616 24.09 44.04 32.16
CA PHE A 616 24.90 44.79 31.19
C PHE A 616 26.42 44.66 31.42
N THR A 617 26.86 43.91 32.44
CA THR A 617 28.27 43.82 32.83
C THR A 617 28.91 42.52 32.31
N GLY A 618 29.76 42.63 31.29
CA GLY A 618 30.58 41.55 30.74
C GLY A 618 30.58 41.45 29.22
N SER A 619 31.57 40.78 28.61
CA SER A 619 31.68 40.54 27.15
C SER A 619 30.62 39.59 26.58
N ASN A 620 29.86 38.92 27.44
CA ASN A 620 28.86 37.91 27.06
C ASN A 620 27.43 38.45 27.20
N ARG A 621 26.51 37.89 26.41
CA ARG A 621 25.06 37.96 26.64
C ARG A 621 24.64 36.78 27.51
N VAL A 622 23.67 37.03 28.38
CA VAL A 622 23.08 36.02 29.26
C VAL A 622 21.57 36.00 29.00
N LEU A 623 21.03 34.83 28.67
CA LEU A 623 19.62 34.60 28.44
C LEU A 623 19.10 33.60 29.46
N ASN A 624 18.16 34.05 30.29
CA ASN A 624 17.41 33.16 31.16
C ASN A 624 16.17 32.69 30.41
N ARG A 625 15.91 31.38 30.45
CA ARG A 625 14.73 30.75 29.88
C ARG A 625 14.01 29.98 30.96
N THR A 626 12.71 30.19 31.04
CA THR A 626 11.81 29.47 31.94
C THR A 626 10.60 29.11 31.10
N TYR A 627 10.26 27.82 31.09
CA TYR A 627 9.12 27.29 30.35
C TYR A 627 8.15 26.65 31.32
N ASP A 628 6.87 26.94 31.09
CA ASP A 628 5.75 26.32 31.75
C ASP A 628 5.09 25.34 30.77
N LEU A 629 4.93 24.09 31.20
CA LEU A 629 4.21 23.04 30.49
C LEU A 629 2.89 22.81 31.22
N GLU A 630 1.79 23.23 30.60
CA GLU A 630 0.46 23.06 31.15
C GLU A 630 -0.20 21.85 30.48
N VAL A 631 -0.58 20.86 31.27
CA VAL A 631 -1.20 19.62 30.80
C VAL A 631 -2.58 19.51 31.40
N LYS A 632 -3.58 19.19 30.57
CA LYS A 632 -4.95 18.98 31.02
C LYS A 632 -5.56 17.74 30.39
N ASN A 633 -6.11 16.88 31.24
CA ASN A 633 -6.92 15.74 30.84
C ASN A 633 -8.39 16.15 30.75
N ASN A 634 -8.91 16.42 29.55
CA ASN A 634 -10.33 16.70 29.35
C ASN A 634 -11.18 15.43 29.19
N LYS A 635 -10.63 14.23 29.31
CA LYS A 635 -11.37 12.97 29.23
C LYS A 635 -12.15 12.70 30.52
N SER A 636 -13.05 11.72 30.47
CA SER A 636 -13.83 11.23 31.61
C SER A 636 -13.09 10.17 32.44
N SER A 637 -11.96 9.67 31.95
CA SER A 637 -11.12 8.64 32.58
C SER A 637 -9.77 9.20 33.00
N ALA A 638 -9.12 8.53 33.96
CA ALA A 638 -7.72 8.81 34.26
C ALA A 638 -6.81 8.35 33.10
N ILE A 639 -5.64 8.99 32.98
CA ILE A 639 -4.63 8.70 31.96
C ILE A 639 -3.24 8.66 32.59
N ASP A 640 -2.35 7.88 31.97
CA ASP A 640 -0.91 7.95 32.20
C ASP A 640 -0.28 8.61 30.96
N LEU A 641 0.44 9.71 31.17
CA LEU A 641 1.05 10.54 30.14
C LEU A 641 2.56 10.66 30.38
N LYS A 642 3.33 10.33 29.36
CA LYS A 642 4.75 10.66 29.26
C LYS A 642 4.93 12.00 28.55
N LEU A 643 5.32 13.00 29.31
CA LEU A 643 5.63 14.33 28.80
C LEU A 643 7.15 14.46 28.62
N MET A 644 7.58 14.98 27.47
CA MET A 644 9.00 15.20 27.17
C MET A 644 9.28 16.63 26.68
N ASP A 645 10.43 17.16 27.06
CA ASP A 645 10.99 18.42 26.55
C ASP A 645 12.52 18.29 26.51
N ARG A 646 13.23 19.36 26.17
CA ARG A 646 14.70 19.37 26.19
C ARG A 646 15.27 20.69 26.66
N ILE A 647 16.41 20.59 27.33
CA ILE A 647 17.34 21.71 27.57
C ILE A 647 18.46 21.59 26.54
N PRO A 648 18.78 22.66 25.79
CA PRO A 648 19.86 22.64 24.81
C PRO A 648 21.19 22.24 25.43
N ILE A 649 22.02 21.51 24.68
CA ILE A 649 23.41 21.24 25.03
C ILE A 649 24.30 22.00 24.07
N SER A 650 25.35 22.63 24.61
CA SER A 650 26.34 23.31 23.79
C SER A 650 27.43 22.36 23.32
N GLN A 651 27.67 22.32 22.01
CA GLN A 651 28.86 21.71 21.41
C GLN A 651 30.01 22.72 21.25
N ASN A 652 29.75 24.01 21.46
CA ASN A 652 30.73 25.08 21.32
C ASN A 652 31.19 25.58 22.70
N LYS A 653 32.50 25.54 22.97
CA LYS A 653 33.09 25.98 24.25
C LYS A 653 32.78 27.44 24.60
N GLU A 654 32.45 28.28 23.62
CA GLU A 654 32.06 29.69 23.82
C GLU A 654 30.61 29.87 24.30
N ILE A 655 29.75 28.87 24.10
CA ILE A 655 28.36 28.88 24.56
C ILE A 655 28.27 27.98 25.79
N LYS A 656 27.81 28.53 26.91
CA LYS A 656 27.61 27.80 28.17
C LYS A 656 26.14 27.73 28.51
N VAL A 657 25.71 26.55 28.93
CA VAL A 657 24.37 26.31 29.49
C VAL A 657 24.56 26.04 30.98
N ASP A 658 24.15 27.01 31.79
CA ASP A 658 24.34 27.07 33.24
C ASP A 658 22.95 27.19 33.92
N ASP A 659 22.91 27.23 35.25
CA ASP A 659 21.69 27.40 36.06
C ASP A 659 20.51 26.49 35.63
N VAL A 660 20.83 25.23 35.32
CA VAL A 660 19.85 24.24 34.86
C VAL A 660 19.01 23.75 36.03
N GLU A 661 17.72 24.06 36.00
CA GLU A 661 16.73 23.66 36.99
C GLU A 661 15.63 22.81 36.30
N PRO A 662 15.79 21.47 36.26
CA PRO A 662 14.82 20.57 35.64
C PRO A 662 13.55 20.37 36.48
N GLN A 663 13.53 20.89 37.71
CA GLN A 663 12.44 20.73 38.67
C GLN A 663 12.10 19.24 38.90
N ALA A 664 10.85 18.83 38.67
CA ALA A 664 10.37 17.46 38.86
C ALA A 664 10.72 16.50 37.71
N ALA A 665 11.36 16.98 36.64
CA ALA A 665 11.71 16.15 35.49
C ALA A 665 12.86 15.20 35.79
N ASP A 666 12.82 14.01 35.21
CA ASP A 666 14.02 13.19 35.02
C ASP A 666 14.88 13.82 33.90
N TYR A 667 16.10 14.24 34.23
CA TYR A 667 16.97 15.01 33.34
C TYR A 667 18.22 14.23 32.93
N ASN A 668 18.33 13.95 31.64
CA ASN A 668 19.52 13.36 31.06
C ASN A 668 20.55 14.44 30.67
N LYS A 669 21.58 14.62 31.52
CA LYS A 669 22.66 15.61 31.30
C LYS A 669 23.46 15.44 30.00
N LYS A 670 23.48 14.25 29.39
CA LYS A 670 24.26 13.98 28.17
C LYS A 670 23.50 14.36 26.90
N THR A 671 22.18 14.21 26.91
CA THR A 671 21.32 14.45 25.74
C THR A 671 20.45 15.70 25.88
N GLY A 672 20.31 16.22 27.10
CA GLY A 672 19.52 17.40 27.39
C GLY A 672 18.04 17.10 27.61
N LEU A 673 17.63 15.83 27.49
CA LEU A 673 16.22 15.43 27.53
C LEU A 673 15.64 15.52 28.94
N LEU A 674 14.43 16.05 29.03
CA LEU A 674 13.58 16.09 30.22
C LEU A 674 12.40 15.13 30.02
N SER A 675 12.07 14.32 31.03
CA SER A 675 10.94 13.41 31.01
C SER A 675 10.13 13.48 32.29
N TRP A 676 8.81 13.51 32.17
CA TRP A 676 7.86 13.40 33.28
C TRP A 676 6.89 12.24 33.02
N SER A 677 6.61 11.44 34.05
CA SER A 677 5.55 10.44 34.04
C SER A 677 4.39 10.93 34.88
N LEU A 678 3.34 11.42 34.22
CA LEU A 678 2.21 12.09 34.83
C LEU A 678 1.00 11.17 34.85
N LYS A 679 0.43 10.95 36.04
CA LYS A 679 -0.85 10.28 36.20
C LYS A 679 -1.93 11.31 36.49
N LEU A 680 -2.84 11.50 35.54
CA LEU A 680 -3.85 12.55 35.59
C LEU A 680 -5.24 11.94 35.69
N ASN A 681 -5.98 12.30 36.72
CA ASN A 681 -7.38 11.94 36.86
C ASN A 681 -8.25 12.67 35.82
N SER A 682 -9.50 12.23 35.71
CA SER A 682 -10.51 12.86 34.87
C SER A 682 -10.64 14.36 35.20
N LYS A 683 -10.61 15.22 34.16
CA LYS A 683 -10.69 16.69 34.27
C LYS A 683 -9.57 17.36 35.07
N GLU A 684 -8.50 16.64 35.40
CA GLU A 684 -7.35 17.19 36.11
C GLU A 684 -6.44 18.03 35.20
N SER A 685 -5.88 19.10 35.76
CA SER A 685 -4.82 19.89 35.14
C SER A 685 -3.59 19.88 36.04
N THR A 686 -2.41 19.69 35.46
CA THR A 686 -1.12 19.87 36.14
C THR A 686 -0.26 20.87 35.39
N LYS A 687 0.73 21.43 36.09
CA LYS A 687 1.70 22.38 35.54
C LYS A 687 3.10 21.95 35.93
N GLU A 688 3.90 21.63 34.91
CA GLU A 688 5.33 21.37 35.05
C GLU A 688 6.12 22.61 34.59
N SER A 689 7.35 22.74 35.06
CA SER A 689 8.23 23.83 34.62
C SER A 689 9.68 23.42 34.63
N PHE A 690 10.49 24.11 33.84
CA PHE A 690 11.94 23.99 33.92
C PHE A 690 12.59 25.32 33.53
N SER A 691 13.81 25.54 34.01
CA SER A 691 14.57 26.75 33.72
C SER A 691 16.04 26.43 33.39
N PHE A 692 16.65 27.30 32.60
CA PHE A 692 18.08 27.25 32.30
C PHE A 692 18.59 28.63 31.87
N GLN A 693 19.90 28.82 32.00
CA GLN A 693 20.61 30.01 31.56
C GLN A 693 21.54 29.67 30.40
N VAL A 694 21.54 30.49 29.35
CA VAL A 694 22.51 30.41 28.25
C VAL A 694 23.38 31.65 28.20
N LYS A 695 24.68 31.45 28.24
CA LYS A 695 25.71 32.49 28.18
C LYS A 695 26.55 32.34 26.92
N TYR A 696 26.65 33.40 26.12
CA TYR A 696 27.36 33.37 24.83
C TYR A 696 27.98 34.74 24.47
N PRO A 697 28.93 34.83 23.53
CA PRO A 697 29.60 36.09 23.18
C PRO A 697 28.64 37.14 22.59
N ARG A 698 28.87 38.42 22.92
CA ARG A 698 28.13 39.54 22.30
C ARG A 698 28.41 39.62 20.79
N GLY A 699 27.41 40.07 20.03
CA GLY A 699 27.52 40.25 18.57
C GLY A 699 27.32 38.98 17.74
N ARG A 700 27.15 37.82 18.40
CA ARG A 700 26.77 36.56 17.74
C ARG A 700 25.30 36.23 17.99
N TYR A 701 24.74 35.44 17.09
CA TYR A 701 23.39 34.89 17.18
C TYR A 701 23.50 33.41 17.52
N ILE A 702 22.57 32.92 18.34
CA ILE A 702 22.46 31.51 18.69
C ILE A 702 21.05 31.05 18.34
N SER A 703 20.92 29.80 17.89
CA SER A 703 19.64 29.12 17.74
C SER A 703 19.25 28.57 19.12
N LEU A 704 18.05 28.90 19.60
CA LEU A 704 17.58 28.61 20.95
C LEU A 704 16.11 28.19 20.95
#